data_AF-A0A238F9K7-F1
#
_entry.id   AF-A0A238F9K7-F1
#
_cell.length_a   1.000
_cell.length_b   1.000
_cell.length_c   1.000
_cell.angle_alpha   90.00
_cell.angle_beta   90.00
_cell.angle_gamma   90.00
#
_symmetry.space_group_name_H-M   'P 1'
#
loop_
_entity.id
_entity.type
_entity.pdbx_description
1 polymer ?
#
loop_
_entity_poly.entity_id
_entity_poly.type
_entity_poly.pdbx_seq_one_letter_code
_entity_poly.pdbx_strand_id
1 'polypeptide(L)'
;MHGLVYIVDPTVQQPWLVVYRSVSLLSVRATASIKHLSASVKLVQEYQNETNETQDCSYVFPVPDRAAVCAFEMVKHDGTKVKGIVKEKQVAKKEYDEAKDEGKLASLLVQETPDTFQMLVGNLLPQERVTIQLEYVTELIEDEQNDSIRFHLPMHIGQRYGENDFESSSSAFQASTSNSTFFDLTTSIEAVSAITKITCPSHTVSTELGPDASIADKVPAQEVPNFATVSFSSPRTLVKDFVLSIVAKSSDTPRCIAERHPSNDSSALSITLVPKFNAPEFEEQEYLFLVDRSGSMGGDRISMAKKALVVLLRSLPSRKGTQFNLVSFGSQHEALWKSGSRVYDQATLDRATKLVDSMDADFGGTEMKAALEATFSLRRTTKPTSVFLLTDGDAWDLSTVFDTVRKAVGSAGPKAPLRVFVLGIGNSASTAMCEGIARVGNGTCQFVIDGESFTGKTARLLKAAKSKPFSKIEIGYGAQDYDKVMSSEADEEGDKDSDFEMVDHSESAAQRGTDKKEPVSLFDASVDPLESKSSPPPKVQPVVLAPAPRIQQAPGMIKSLYSGSRMHVYAILDGSVKIPQEVVLRAQSFDGDEFELNIPVLVSPSPSSSIHVTAAKKLIQAFEDTSTTTDQPLRNECKNQAEIVRLGTTYSIASSHTSFIAVDESGSLKERTKRQVARFRNSMPPTYGGLPAGAASRCGMRMLAACAPPPPGGAVPMSAFSVRAPAPGGMMARAAPIMMMAQAKSSTRFTKKDEVKGGGPGLAPNSVRGGGGMLLGAPRGDKMEMDFSIPSSPPPPAETDSDRLDQIARTQAFDGSFDQRVLQVLRFTKLNEEWKTQVGVQDEGALIALLVLAYWRKHLSGLEEEWEALALKARDFVKGRLGFGESEIEDLVKTAETVL
;
A
#
# COMPACT_ATOMS: atom_id res chain seq x y z
N MET A 1 -13.76 2.43 -5.02
CA MET A 1 -14.23 2.13 -3.64
C MET A 1 -15.51 1.33 -3.72
N HIS A 2 -15.58 0.16 -3.10
CA HIS A 2 -16.81 -0.64 -3.10
C HIS A 2 -17.71 -0.24 -1.91
N GLY A 3 -19.01 -0.54 -1.99
CA GLY A 3 -19.96 -0.31 -0.89
C GLY A 3 -20.14 -1.54 -0.02
N LEU A 4 -20.93 -1.43 1.06
CA LEU A 4 -21.46 -2.58 1.78
C LEU A 4 -22.30 -3.46 0.84
N VAL A 5 -22.23 -4.76 1.01
CA VAL A 5 -22.88 -5.75 0.13
C VAL A 5 -23.63 -6.77 0.98
N TYR A 6 -24.82 -7.18 0.55
CA TYR A 6 -25.59 -8.25 1.17
C TYR A 6 -25.92 -9.35 0.15
N ILE A 7 -26.21 -10.55 0.65
CA ILE A 7 -26.58 -11.72 -0.16
C ILE A 7 -28.11 -11.77 -0.28
N VAL A 8 -28.62 -11.88 -1.50
CA VAL A 8 -30.02 -12.20 -1.76
C VAL A 8 -30.12 -13.71 -1.98
N ASP A 9 -30.85 -14.41 -1.12
CA ASP A 9 -31.19 -15.83 -1.34
C ASP A 9 -32.21 -15.93 -2.50
N PRO A 10 -31.83 -16.44 -3.68
CA PRO A 10 -32.77 -16.64 -4.77
C PRO A 10 -33.47 -17.97 -4.55
N THR A 11 -34.52 -17.98 -3.72
CA THR A 11 -35.58 -19.00 -3.64
C THR A 11 -35.19 -20.39 -4.17
N VAL A 12 -34.52 -21.23 -3.38
CA VAL A 12 -34.43 -22.73 -3.39
C VAL A 12 -34.20 -23.49 -4.72
N GLN A 13 -34.41 -22.91 -5.91
CA GLN A 13 -34.42 -23.59 -7.20
C GLN A 13 -33.06 -23.57 -7.91
N GLN A 14 -32.12 -22.69 -7.50
CA GLN A 14 -30.75 -22.66 -8.04
C GLN A 14 -29.72 -22.32 -6.93
N PRO A 15 -29.39 -23.27 -6.05
CA PRO A 15 -28.47 -23.05 -4.92
C PRO A 15 -27.03 -22.68 -5.31
N TRP A 16 -26.67 -22.75 -6.60
CA TRP A 16 -25.36 -22.33 -7.11
C TRP A 16 -25.30 -20.85 -7.56
N LEU A 17 -26.40 -20.10 -7.52
CA LEU A 17 -26.45 -18.72 -7.99
C LEU A 17 -26.53 -17.74 -6.82
N VAL A 18 -25.39 -17.36 -6.23
CA VAL A 18 -25.35 -16.33 -5.17
C VAL A 18 -25.40 -14.94 -5.80
N VAL A 19 -26.45 -14.17 -5.53
CA VAL A 19 -26.59 -12.80 -6.04
C VAL A 19 -26.27 -11.81 -4.92
N TYR A 20 -25.20 -11.05 -5.12
CA TYR A 20 -24.80 -9.97 -4.23
C TYR A 20 -25.44 -8.65 -4.66
N ARG A 21 -25.98 -7.89 -3.70
CA ARG A 21 -26.51 -6.55 -3.95
C ARG A 21 -25.83 -5.51 -3.06
N SER A 22 -25.56 -4.34 -3.62
CA SER A 22 -24.95 -3.23 -2.91
C SER A 22 -25.97 -2.51 -2.03
N VAL A 23 -25.56 -2.19 -0.81
CA VAL A 23 -26.17 -1.12 0.01
C VAL A 23 -25.66 0.22 -0.52
N SER A 24 -26.54 1.20 -0.63
CA SER A 24 -26.18 2.52 -1.15
C SER A 24 -25.16 3.22 -0.26
N LEU A 25 -23.96 3.41 -0.78
CA LEU A 25 -22.92 4.27 -0.22
C LEU A 25 -23.23 5.72 -0.62
N LEU A 26 -23.62 6.56 0.34
CA LEU A 26 -24.06 7.92 0.10
C LEU A 26 -22.88 8.90 -0.01
N SER A 27 -21.94 8.81 0.94
CA SER A 27 -20.77 9.70 0.97
C SER A 27 -19.56 9.01 1.57
N VAL A 28 -18.38 9.47 1.13
CA VAL A 28 -17.09 9.09 1.67
C VAL A 28 -16.31 10.37 1.97
N ARG A 29 -15.86 10.51 3.20
CA ARG A 29 -14.99 11.62 3.62
C ARG A 29 -13.73 11.05 4.25
N ALA A 30 -12.59 11.39 3.66
CA ALA A 30 -11.29 11.08 4.20
C ALA A 30 -10.65 12.35 4.77
N THR A 31 -10.10 12.27 5.96
CA THR A 31 -9.30 13.33 6.56
C THR A 31 -7.95 12.74 6.95
N ALA A 32 -6.88 13.24 6.34
CA ALA A 32 -5.53 12.81 6.62
C ALA A 32 -4.75 13.92 7.34
N SER A 33 -4.03 13.58 8.39
CA SER A 33 -3.10 14.47 9.08
C SER A 33 -1.71 13.87 8.97
N ILE A 34 -0.88 14.46 8.11
CA ILE A 34 0.50 14.09 7.91
C ILE A 34 1.35 14.93 8.86
N LYS A 35 2.07 14.26 9.75
CA LYS A 35 3.02 14.89 10.67
C LYS A 35 4.37 14.23 10.50
N HIS A 36 5.33 15.00 10.01
CA HIS A 36 6.66 14.52 9.67
C HIS A 36 6.62 13.35 8.67
N LEU A 37 6.71 12.11 9.15
CA LEU A 37 6.82 10.87 8.36
C LEU A 37 5.73 9.85 8.73
N SER A 38 4.66 10.30 9.41
CA SER A 38 3.49 9.49 9.68
C SER A 38 2.22 10.21 9.23
N ALA A 39 1.21 9.43 8.88
CA ALA A 39 -0.12 9.93 8.55
C ALA A 39 -1.17 9.27 9.44
N SER A 40 -2.01 10.08 10.07
CA SER A 40 -3.26 9.63 10.69
C SER A 40 -4.40 9.87 9.73
N VAL A 41 -5.11 8.81 9.36
CA VAL A 41 -6.21 8.87 8.40
C VAL A 41 -7.52 8.49 9.09
N LYS A 42 -8.51 9.36 8.96
CA LYS A 42 -9.89 9.11 9.37
C LYS A 42 -10.77 8.96 8.13
N LEU A 43 -11.41 7.82 7.99
CA LEU A 43 -12.37 7.54 6.93
C LEU A 43 -13.78 7.50 7.51
N VAL A 44 -14.69 8.27 6.93
CA VAL A 44 -16.10 8.36 7.31
C VAL A 44 -16.96 7.98 6.11
N GLN A 45 -17.69 6.88 6.21
CA GLN A 45 -18.52 6.35 5.14
C GLN A 45 -19.97 6.28 5.60
N GLU A 46 -20.89 6.86 4.82
CA GLU A 46 -22.32 6.86 5.12
C GLU A 46 -23.06 5.88 4.21
N TYR A 47 -23.81 4.96 4.81
CA TYR A 47 -24.57 3.94 4.11
C TYR A 47 -26.07 4.04 4.45
N GLN A 48 -26.91 3.67 3.48
CA GLN A 48 -28.36 3.54 3.68
C GLN A 48 -28.87 2.21 3.13
N ASN A 49 -29.58 1.45 3.97
CA ASN A 49 -30.33 0.29 3.51
C ASN A 49 -31.62 0.77 2.80
N GLU A 50 -31.59 0.82 1.48
CA GLU A 50 -32.76 1.23 0.68
C GLU A 50 -33.81 0.13 0.49
N THR A 51 -33.55 -1.08 1.00
CA THR A 51 -34.49 -2.20 0.89
C THR A 51 -35.61 -2.08 1.91
N ASN A 52 -36.63 -2.93 1.76
CA ASN A 52 -37.73 -3.08 2.71
C ASN A 52 -37.48 -4.19 3.74
N GLU A 53 -36.28 -4.77 3.75
CA GLU A 53 -35.89 -5.90 4.60
C GLU A 53 -34.65 -5.55 5.42
N THR A 54 -34.52 -6.19 6.57
CA THR A 54 -33.30 -6.09 7.38
C THR A 54 -32.17 -6.81 6.65
N GLN A 55 -31.01 -6.18 6.57
CA GLN A 55 -29.85 -6.73 5.85
C GLN A 55 -28.67 -6.98 6.77
N ASP A 56 -27.97 -8.08 6.49
CA ASP A 56 -26.61 -8.32 6.96
C ASP A 56 -25.65 -8.01 5.84
N CYS A 57 -24.71 -7.12 6.14
CA CYS A 57 -23.86 -6.51 5.14
C CYS A 57 -22.39 -6.83 5.42
N SER A 58 -21.62 -7.04 4.36
CA SER A 58 -20.17 -7.19 4.40
C SER A 58 -19.51 -6.20 3.44
N TYR A 59 -18.35 -5.68 3.82
CA TYR A 59 -17.54 -4.80 2.99
C TYR A 59 -16.07 -5.12 3.19
N VAL A 60 -15.32 -5.20 2.09
CA VAL A 60 -13.87 -5.41 2.11
C VAL A 60 -13.20 -4.16 1.59
N PHE A 61 -12.19 -3.66 2.29
CA PHE A 61 -11.46 -2.46 1.91
C PHE A 61 -9.94 -2.58 2.15
N PRO A 62 -9.14 -1.91 1.31
CA PRO A 62 -7.70 -1.91 1.47
C PRO A 62 -7.26 -0.89 2.51
N VAL A 63 -6.15 -1.20 3.17
CA VAL A 63 -5.30 -0.25 3.88
C VAL A 63 -3.85 -0.58 3.57
N PRO A 64 -2.90 0.36 3.62
CA PRO A 64 -1.48 0.04 3.42
C PRO A 64 -1.00 -1.02 4.43
N ASP A 65 -0.09 -1.93 4.05
CA ASP A 65 0.50 -2.96 4.96
C ASP A 65 1.09 -2.35 6.25
N ARG A 66 1.69 -1.17 6.12
CA ARG A 66 2.29 -0.40 7.23
C ARG A 66 1.26 0.24 8.15
N ALA A 67 -0.01 0.23 7.79
CA ALA A 67 -1.06 0.88 8.55
C ALA A 67 -1.49 0.05 9.76
N ALA A 68 -1.76 0.74 10.86
CA ALA A 68 -2.36 0.19 12.06
C ALA A 68 -3.78 0.75 12.19
N VAL A 69 -4.78 -0.10 11.95
CA VAL A 69 -6.18 0.25 12.21
C VAL A 69 -6.39 0.32 13.72
N CYS A 70 -6.62 1.53 14.23
CA CYS A 70 -6.55 1.82 15.66
C CYS A 70 -7.84 2.38 16.28
N ALA A 71 -8.83 2.75 15.46
CA ALA A 71 -10.16 3.04 15.95
C ALA A 71 -11.25 2.64 14.95
N PHE A 72 -12.37 2.20 15.50
CA PHE A 72 -13.57 1.86 14.75
C PHE A 72 -14.79 2.32 15.55
N GLU A 73 -15.70 3.05 14.90
CA GLU A 73 -16.94 3.54 15.52
C GLU A 73 -18.09 3.47 14.51
N MET A 74 -19.21 2.91 14.95
CA MET A 74 -20.46 2.90 14.19
C MET A 74 -21.40 3.96 14.76
N VAL A 75 -21.86 4.87 13.91
CA VAL A 75 -22.79 5.94 14.30
C VAL A 75 -24.16 5.64 13.70
N LYS A 76 -25.17 5.57 14.57
CA LYS A 76 -26.56 5.33 14.18
C LYS A 76 -27.18 6.57 13.55
N HIS A 77 -28.33 6.39 12.88
CA HIS A 77 -29.11 7.49 12.30
C HIS A 77 -29.44 8.62 13.30
N ASP A 78 -29.57 8.33 14.61
CA ASP A 78 -29.84 9.37 15.63
C ASP A 78 -28.58 10.05 16.19
N GLY A 79 -27.41 9.76 15.63
CA GLY A 79 -26.13 10.31 16.06
C GLY A 79 -25.51 9.56 17.25
N THR A 80 -26.17 8.54 17.79
CA THR A 80 -25.59 7.72 18.86
C THR A 80 -24.37 6.97 18.32
N LYS A 81 -23.25 7.09 19.03
CA LYS A 81 -21.98 6.46 18.73
C LYS A 81 -21.85 5.12 19.46
N VAL A 82 -21.53 4.07 18.71
CA VAL A 82 -21.20 2.74 19.21
C VAL A 82 -19.71 2.51 18.94
N LYS A 83 -18.90 2.70 19.98
CA LYS A 83 -17.44 2.57 19.88
C LYS A 83 -17.05 1.10 19.81
N GLY A 84 -16.20 0.75 18.85
CA GLY A 84 -15.59 -0.57 18.76
C GLY A 84 -14.56 -0.81 19.85
N ILE A 85 -14.58 -2.00 20.42
CA ILE A 85 -13.59 -2.46 21.40
C ILE A 85 -12.78 -3.60 20.76
N VAL A 86 -11.46 -3.53 20.89
CA VAL A 86 -10.59 -4.61 20.42
C VAL A 86 -10.64 -5.77 21.38
N LYS A 87 -10.95 -6.95 20.85
CA LYS A 87 -10.91 -8.23 21.57
C LYS A 87 -10.12 -9.24 20.73
N GLU A 88 -9.79 -10.39 21.33
CA GLU A 88 -9.28 -11.53 20.56
C GLU A 88 -10.27 -11.89 19.44
N LYS A 89 -9.75 -12.18 18.24
CA LYS A 89 -10.54 -12.36 17.00
C LYS A 89 -11.70 -13.35 17.17
N GLN A 90 -11.46 -14.49 17.83
CA GLN A 90 -12.50 -15.51 18.06
C GLN A 90 -13.56 -15.06 19.06
N VAL A 91 -13.16 -14.33 20.11
CA VAL A 91 -14.09 -13.78 21.11
C VAL A 91 -14.97 -12.70 20.49
N ALA A 92 -14.36 -11.78 19.72
CA ALA A 92 -15.08 -10.74 19.00
C ALA A 92 -16.08 -11.33 18.00
N LYS A 93 -15.70 -12.36 17.25
CA LYS A 93 -16.60 -13.03 16.30
C LYS A 93 -17.80 -13.66 17.01
N LYS A 94 -17.55 -14.42 18.08
CA LYS A 94 -18.62 -15.05 18.87
C LYS A 94 -19.61 -14.03 19.42
N GLU A 95 -19.12 -12.93 19.99
CA GLU A 95 -19.99 -11.88 20.54
C GLU A 95 -20.77 -11.13 19.45
N TYR A 96 -20.18 -10.99 18.26
CA TYR A 96 -20.90 -10.45 17.10
C TYR A 96 -22.03 -11.38 16.66
N ASP A 97 -21.76 -12.68 16.55
CA ASP A 97 -22.75 -13.69 16.15
C ASP A 97 -23.90 -13.75 17.18
N GLU A 98 -23.58 -13.75 18.48
CA GLU A 98 -24.58 -13.68 19.56
C GLU A 98 -25.44 -12.41 19.49
N ALA A 99 -24.81 -11.24 19.33
CA ALA A 99 -25.54 -9.97 19.19
C ALA A 99 -26.42 -9.95 17.93
N LYS A 100 -25.93 -10.54 16.85
CA LYS A 100 -26.67 -10.69 15.59
C LYS A 100 -27.90 -11.58 15.78
N ASP A 101 -27.76 -12.74 16.42
CA ASP A 101 -28.84 -13.67 16.71
C ASP A 101 -29.91 -13.08 17.64
N GLU A 102 -29.49 -12.22 18.59
CA GLU A 102 -30.37 -11.43 19.45
C GLU A 102 -31.09 -10.28 18.71
N GLY A 103 -30.77 -10.05 17.44
CA GLY A 103 -31.35 -8.99 16.63
C GLY A 103 -30.81 -7.59 16.92
N LYS A 104 -29.66 -7.48 17.62
CA LYS A 104 -28.99 -6.20 17.91
C LYS A 104 -28.25 -5.70 16.68
N LEU A 105 -28.11 -4.37 16.55
CA LEU A 105 -27.19 -3.79 15.58
C LEU A 105 -25.78 -4.07 16.07
N ALA A 106 -25.02 -4.83 15.29
CA ALA A 106 -23.64 -5.16 15.63
C ALA A 106 -22.75 -4.95 14.42
N SER A 107 -21.49 -4.61 14.68
CA SER A 107 -20.47 -4.56 13.65
C SER A 107 -19.17 -5.17 14.12
N LEU A 108 -18.50 -5.85 13.20
CA LEU A 108 -17.24 -6.55 13.42
C LEU A 108 -16.26 -6.11 12.34
N LEU A 109 -15.04 -5.73 12.73
CA LEU A 109 -13.95 -5.41 11.82
C LEU A 109 -12.80 -6.40 12.00
N VAL A 110 -12.44 -7.08 10.92
CA VAL A 110 -11.49 -8.19 10.88
C VAL A 110 -10.39 -7.90 9.87
N GLN A 111 -9.14 -8.23 10.22
CA GLN A 111 -8.03 -8.28 9.26
C GLN A 111 -8.07 -9.63 8.52
N GLU A 112 -8.10 -9.58 7.19
CA GLU A 112 -7.97 -10.75 6.32
C GLU A 112 -6.53 -10.95 5.90
N THR A 113 -5.91 -9.90 5.34
CA THR A 113 -4.47 -9.80 5.11
C THR A 113 -3.96 -8.49 5.69
N PRO A 114 -2.64 -8.31 5.87
CA PRO A 114 -2.09 -7.07 6.44
C PRO A 114 -2.55 -5.78 5.75
N ASP A 115 -2.90 -5.86 4.46
CA ASP A 115 -3.38 -4.75 3.63
C ASP A 115 -4.88 -4.83 3.28
N THR A 116 -5.65 -5.77 3.84
CA THR A 116 -7.09 -5.97 3.53
C THR A 116 -7.91 -6.25 4.78
N PHE A 117 -8.96 -5.46 4.97
CA PHE A 117 -9.86 -5.59 6.11
C PHE A 117 -11.28 -5.87 5.63
N GLN A 118 -11.98 -6.72 6.37
CA GLN A 118 -13.39 -7.00 6.19
C GLN A 118 -14.19 -6.41 7.37
N MET A 119 -15.25 -5.70 7.03
CA MET A 119 -16.25 -5.22 7.98
C MET A 119 -17.56 -5.96 7.77
N LEU A 120 -18.16 -6.42 8.86
CA LEU A 120 -19.51 -7.00 8.90
C LEU A 120 -20.42 -6.05 9.67
N VAL A 121 -21.63 -5.83 9.17
CA VAL A 121 -22.69 -5.06 9.83
C VAL A 121 -23.95 -5.91 9.85
N GLY A 122 -24.35 -6.37 11.03
CA GLY A 122 -25.52 -7.24 11.22
C GLY A 122 -26.78 -6.44 11.60
N ASN A 123 -27.95 -6.91 11.17
CA ASN A 123 -29.25 -6.35 11.51
C ASN A 123 -29.45 -4.85 11.16
N LEU A 124 -29.05 -4.45 9.95
CA LEU A 124 -29.31 -3.10 9.43
C LEU A 124 -30.77 -2.99 8.95
N LEU A 125 -31.60 -2.21 9.64
CA LEU A 125 -33.03 -2.14 9.39
C LEU A 125 -33.38 -1.47 8.05
N PRO A 126 -34.59 -1.72 7.49
CA PRO A 126 -35.08 -1.03 6.31
C PRO A 126 -35.00 0.49 6.45
N GLN A 127 -34.50 1.20 5.45
CA GLN A 127 -34.33 2.66 5.45
C GLN A 127 -33.43 3.22 6.56
N GLU A 128 -32.74 2.38 7.31
CA GLU A 128 -31.81 2.82 8.35
C GLU A 128 -30.51 3.32 7.71
N ARG A 129 -29.99 4.42 8.27
CA ARG A 129 -28.67 4.95 7.94
C ARG A 129 -27.66 4.60 9.01
N VAL A 130 -26.47 4.25 8.57
CA VAL A 130 -25.33 3.99 9.43
C VAL A 130 -24.11 4.70 8.87
N THR A 131 -23.36 5.35 9.76
CA THR A 131 -22.08 5.96 9.41
C THR A 131 -20.96 5.19 10.07
N ILE A 132 -20.05 4.67 9.26
CA ILE A 132 -18.87 3.96 9.72
C ILE A 132 -17.71 4.93 9.79
N GLN A 133 -17.05 4.99 10.94
CA GLN A 133 -15.83 5.76 11.15
C GLN A 133 -14.66 4.82 11.44
N LEU A 134 -13.63 4.88 10.62
CA LEU A 134 -12.41 4.13 10.75
C LEU A 134 -11.25 5.10 10.92
N GLU A 135 -10.33 4.81 11.84
CA GLU A 135 -9.07 5.55 11.96
C GLU A 135 -7.90 4.58 11.92
N TYR A 136 -6.89 4.94 11.14
CA TYR A 136 -5.63 4.22 11.09
C TYR A 136 -4.45 5.20 11.05
N VAL A 137 -3.32 4.75 11.57
CA VAL A 137 -2.04 5.46 11.43
C VAL A 137 -1.14 4.67 10.49
N THR A 138 -0.37 5.34 9.64
CA THR A 138 0.58 4.68 8.73
C THR A 138 1.90 5.44 8.69
N GLU A 139 2.98 4.68 8.56
CA GLU A 139 4.31 5.17 8.23
C GLU A 139 4.35 5.61 6.76
N LEU A 140 5.03 6.72 6.47
CA LEU A 140 5.25 7.23 5.13
C LEU A 140 6.70 6.95 4.71
N ILE A 141 6.85 6.41 3.50
CA ILE A 141 8.15 6.08 2.91
C ILE A 141 8.57 7.12 1.87
N GLU A 142 9.84 7.04 1.48
CA GLU A 142 10.37 7.77 0.33
C GLU A 142 9.55 7.56 -0.94
N ASP A 143 9.46 8.61 -1.73
CA ASP A 143 9.05 8.51 -3.13
C ASP A 143 10.30 8.46 -4.04
N GLU A 144 10.28 9.13 -5.20
CA GLU A 144 11.41 9.11 -6.15
C GLU A 144 12.71 9.64 -5.54
N GLN A 145 12.66 10.74 -4.78
CA GLN A 145 13.83 11.41 -4.19
C GLN A 145 13.97 11.12 -2.69
N ASN A 146 15.19 11.20 -2.14
CA ASN A 146 15.41 10.98 -0.70
C ASN A 146 14.63 11.97 0.17
N ASP A 147 14.49 13.21 -0.32
CA ASP A 147 13.79 14.30 0.36
C ASP A 147 12.27 14.34 0.11
N SER A 148 11.74 13.32 -0.54
CA SER A 148 10.32 13.18 -0.86
C SER A 148 9.67 12.07 -0.04
N ILE A 149 8.40 12.25 0.31
CA ILE A 149 7.57 11.24 0.97
C ILE A 149 6.29 11.01 0.19
N ARG A 150 5.82 9.76 0.19
CA ARG A 150 4.61 9.33 -0.50
C ARG A 150 3.50 9.04 0.51
N PHE A 151 2.38 9.77 0.40
CA PHE A 151 1.13 9.41 1.04
C PHE A 151 0.23 8.69 0.03
N HIS A 152 -0.23 7.50 0.38
CA HIS A 152 -1.07 6.65 -0.46
C HIS A 152 -2.34 6.26 0.31
N LEU A 153 -3.48 6.57 -0.29
CA LEU A 153 -4.80 6.14 0.17
C LEU A 153 -5.36 5.17 -0.86
N PRO A 154 -5.34 3.85 -0.57
CA PRO A 154 -5.82 2.85 -1.50
C PRO A 154 -7.34 2.87 -1.58
N MET A 155 -7.88 2.70 -2.80
CA MET A 155 -9.32 2.80 -3.07
C MET A 155 -9.93 1.48 -3.58
N HIS A 156 -9.08 0.52 -3.97
CA HIS A 156 -9.46 -0.77 -4.55
C HIS A 156 -8.49 -1.86 -4.10
N ILE A 157 -8.96 -3.10 -4.10
CA ILE A 157 -8.12 -4.30 -3.92
C ILE A 157 -8.02 -4.98 -5.28
N GLY A 158 -6.82 -5.39 -5.70
CA GLY A 158 -6.58 -6.15 -6.93
C GLY A 158 -7.25 -7.53 -6.92
N GLN A 159 -7.38 -8.14 -8.10
CA GLN A 159 -7.92 -9.51 -8.19
C GLN A 159 -6.83 -10.51 -7.82
N ARG A 160 -6.83 -10.97 -6.57
CA ARG A 160 -5.82 -11.91 -6.08
C ARG A 160 -6.11 -13.35 -6.49
N TYR A 161 -5.08 -14.03 -6.99
CA TYR A 161 -5.06 -15.42 -7.45
C TYR A 161 -4.89 -16.43 -6.30
N GLY A 162 -5.47 -17.62 -6.46
CA GLY A 162 -5.45 -18.73 -5.49
C GLY A 162 -6.82 -19.06 -4.89
N GLU A 163 -6.92 -20.21 -4.21
CA GLU A 163 -8.10 -20.53 -3.39
C GLU A 163 -8.13 -19.60 -2.18
N ASN A 164 -9.27 -18.94 -2.00
CA ASN A 164 -9.60 -18.27 -0.75
C ASN A 164 -10.33 -19.29 0.13
N ASP A 165 -9.89 -19.48 1.38
CA ASP A 165 -10.68 -20.17 2.42
C ASP A 165 -11.99 -19.43 2.78
N PHE A 166 -12.30 -18.35 2.06
CA PHE A 166 -13.38 -17.42 2.36
C PHE A 166 -14.57 -17.67 1.44
N GLU A 167 -15.63 -18.28 1.98
CA GLU A 167 -16.90 -18.59 1.29
C GLU A 167 -17.65 -17.36 0.72
N SER A 168 -17.16 -16.13 0.91
CA SER A 168 -17.93 -14.89 0.68
C SER A 168 -17.25 -13.79 -0.16
N SER A 169 -16.02 -13.96 -0.66
CA SER A 169 -15.23 -12.84 -1.19
C SER A 169 -15.13 -12.70 -2.71
N SER A 170 -15.20 -13.78 -3.51
CA SER A 170 -14.94 -13.72 -4.96
C SER A 170 -15.89 -12.78 -5.73
N SER A 171 -17.10 -12.55 -5.21
CA SER A 171 -18.16 -11.71 -5.78
C SER A 171 -18.34 -10.35 -5.07
N ALA A 172 -17.75 -10.14 -3.89
CA ALA A 172 -17.77 -8.86 -3.18
C ALA A 172 -16.95 -7.77 -3.92
N PHE A 173 -15.98 -8.18 -4.76
CA PHE A 173 -15.18 -7.32 -5.62
C PHE A 173 -15.97 -6.69 -6.79
N GLN A 174 -17.22 -7.09 -7.03
CA GLN A 174 -18.06 -6.62 -8.14
C GLN A 174 -19.13 -5.59 -7.73
N ALA A 175 -19.17 -5.17 -6.46
CA ALA A 175 -20.23 -4.28 -5.99
C ALA A 175 -20.14 -2.87 -6.62
N SER A 176 -21.20 -2.49 -7.34
CA SER A 176 -21.37 -1.17 -7.95
C SER A 176 -21.64 -0.11 -6.89
N THR A 177 -20.96 1.02 -6.98
CA THR A 177 -21.32 2.24 -6.26
C THR A 177 -22.55 2.88 -6.89
N SER A 178 -23.30 3.66 -6.10
CA SER A 178 -24.32 4.55 -6.68
C SER A 178 -23.61 5.59 -7.56
N ASN A 179 -24.19 5.94 -8.71
CA ASN A 179 -23.65 7.00 -9.59
C ASN A 179 -23.57 8.39 -8.92
N SER A 180 -24.09 8.53 -7.69
CA SER A 180 -24.22 9.77 -6.92
C SER A 180 -23.34 9.83 -5.66
N THR A 181 -22.48 8.84 -5.42
CA THR A 181 -21.62 8.87 -4.22
C THR A 181 -20.58 9.97 -4.34
N PHE A 182 -20.59 10.90 -3.39
CA PHE A 182 -19.62 11.99 -3.31
C PHE A 182 -18.40 11.57 -2.46
N PHE A 183 -17.20 11.97 -2.91
CA PHE A 183 -15.95 11.72 -2.23
C PHE A 183 -15.23 13.04 -1.93
N ASP A 184 -14.88 13.25 -0.66
CA ASP A 184 -14.01 14.33 -0.21
C ASP A 184 -12.77 13.79 0.46
N LEU A 185 -11.65 14.47 0.22
CA LEU A 185 -10.41 14.29 0.94
C LEU A 185 -9.83 15.64 1.33
N THR A 186 -9.47 15.77 2.59
CA THR A 186 -8.66 16.89 3.09
C THR A 186 -7.44 16.32 3.79
N THR A 187 -6.25 16.77 3.37
CA THR A 187 -4.96 16.36 3.91
C THR A 187 -4.25 17.57 4.49
N SER A 188 -4.12 17.64 5.81
CA SER A 188 -3.27 18.62 6.49
C SER A 188 -1.84 18.08 6.58
N ILE A 189 -0.85 18.88 6.22
CA ILE A 189 0.56 18.52 6.18
C ILE A 189 1.32 19.41 7.14
N GLU A 190 2.08 18.80 8.04
CA GLU A 190 3.08 19.41 8.92
C GLU A 190 4.41 18.69 8.65
N ALA A 191 5.23 19.30 7.80
CA ALA A 191 6.55 18.80 7.48
C ALA A 191 7.57 19.24 8.54
N VAL A 192 8.73 18.60 8.55
CA VAL A 192 9.87 18.97 9.40
C VAL A 192 10.38 20.38 9.10
N SER A 193 10.30 20.74 7.82
CA SER A 193 10.99 21.87 7.23
C SER A 193 10.15 22.39 6.06
N ALA A 194 10.61 23.48 5.45
CA ALA A 194 9.89 24.14 4.38
C ALA A 194 9.57 23.17 3.25
N ILE A 195 8.27 23.06 2.93
CA ILE A 195 7.75 22.29 1.81
C ILE A 195 8.17 23.02 0.52
N THR A 196 8.80 22.30 -0.39
CA THR A 196 9.27 22.86 -1.68
C THR A 196 8.37 22.47 -2.83
N LYS A 197 7.74 21.29 -2.78
CA LYS A 197 6.89 20.77 -3.84
C LYS A 197 5.83 19.83 -3.28
N ILE A 198 4.61 19.94 -3.78
CA ILE A 198 3.51 18.98 -3.57
C ILE A 198 3.00 18.58 -4.95
N THR A 199 2.91 17.29 -5.21
CA THR A 199 2.40 16.74 -6.48
C THR A 199 1.45 15.58 -6.22
N CYS A 200 0.35 15.50 -6.96
CA CYS A 200 -0.58 14.37 -6.90
C CYS A 200 -0.58 13.70 -8.28
N PRO A 201 0.21 12.62 -8.50
CA PRO A 201 0.26 11.98 -9.82
C PRO A 201 -1.06 11.32 -10.23
N SER A 202 -1.94 10.98 -9.27
CA SER A 202 -3.18 10.28 -9.58
C SER A 202 -4.41 11.17 -9.78
N HIS A 203 -4.46 12.38 -9.20
CA HIS A 203 -5.61 13.27 -9.26
C HIS A 203 -5.22 14.75 -9.32
N THR A 204 -6.08 15.58 -9.90
CA THR A 204 -5.94 17.04 -9.81
C THR A 204 -6.47 17.53 -8.47
N VAL A 205 -5.65 18.25 -7.69
CA VAL A 205 -5.96 18.67 -6.32
C VAL A 205 -5.82 20.19 -6.14
N SER A 206 -6.50 20.74 -5.14
CA SER A 206 -6.23 22.10 -4.65
C SER A 206 -5.17 22.04 -3.55
N THR A 207 -4.25 23.00 -3.52
CA THR A 207 -3.19 23.08 -2.51
C THR A 207 -3.11 24.49 -1.97
N GLU A 208 -3.21 24.62 -0.65
CA GLU A 208 -3.04 25.86 0.10
C GLU A 208 -1.78 25.74 0.95
N LEU A 209 -0.83 26.66 0.79
CA LEU A 209 0.39 26.69 1.60
C LEU A 209 0.16 27.50 2.87
N GLY A 210 0.74 27.01 3.98
CA GLY A 210 0.60 27.60 5.30
C GLY A 210 -0.22 26.74 6.26
N PRO A 211 -0.22 27.10 7.56
CA PRO A 211 -0.96 26.39 8.59
C PRO A 211 -2.46 26.57 8.43
N ASP A 212 -3.22 25.59 8.91
CA ASP A 212 -4.67 25.71 9.02
C ASP A 212 -5.04 26.94 9.87
N ALA A 213 -6.12 27.62 9.48
CA ALA A 213 -6.57 28.85 10.14
C ALA A 213 -6.77 28.68 11.66
N SER A 214 -7.10 27.47 12.13
CA SER A 214 -7.28 27.16 13.56
C SER A 214 -5.99 27.18 14.38
N ILE A 215 -4.82 27.02 13.75
CA ILE A 215 -3.51 27.01 14.39
C ILE A 215 -2.57 28.10 13.90
N ALA A 216 -2.97 28.88 12.89
CA ALA A 216 -2.15 29.92 12.28
C ALA A 216 -1.54 30.90 13.30
N ASP A 217 -2.31 31.32 14.31
CA ASP A 217 -1.85 32.25 15.35
C ASP A 217 -0.83 31.64 16.34
N LYS A 218 -0.70 30.30 16.35
CA LYS A 218 0.19 29.56 17.25
C LYS A 218 1.50 29.14 16.58
N VAL A 219 1.57 29.22 15.26
CA VAL A 219 2.74 28.79 14.49
C VAL A 219 3.70 29.98 14.33
N PRO A 220 4.98 29.84 14.73
CA PRO A 220 5.98 30.86 14.47
C PRO A 220 6.08 31.19 12.98
N ALA A 221 6.25 32.47 12.63
CA ALA A 221 6.32 32.91 11.23
C ALA A 221 7.38 32.18 10.38
N GLN A 222 8.45 31.68 11.02
CA GLN A 222 9.52 30.92 10.38
C GLN A 222 9.11 29.49 10.02
N GLU A 223 8.13 28.92 10.71
CA GLU A 223 7.64 27.54 10.53
C GLU A 223 6.44 27.46 9.60
N VAL A 224 5.79 28.59 9.27
CA VAL A 224 4.67 28.66 8.32
C VAL A 224 4.92 27.89 7.01
N PRO A 225 6.12 27.95 6.38
CA PRO A 225 6.42 27.19 5.17
C PRO A 225 6.44 25.66 5.33
N ASN A 226 6.40 25.16 6.57
CA ASN A 226 6.37 23.72 6.87
C ASN A 226 4.96 23.13 6.75
N PHE A 227 3.94 23.99 6.58
CA PHE A 227 2.55 23.58 6.58
C PHE A 227 1.91 23.71 5.20
N ALA A 228 0.98 22.81 4.90
CA ALA A 228 0.12 22.91 3.73
C ALA A 228 -1.18 22.12 3.93
N THR A 229 -2.22 22.47 3.19
CA THR A 229 -3.48 21.73 3.12
C THR A 229 -3.77 21.36 1.68
N VAL A 230 -4.01 20.08 1.42
CA VAL A 230 -4.42 19.56 0.12
C VAL A 230 -5.87 19.14 0.19
N SER A 231 -6.69 19.61 -0.74
CA SER A 231 -8.11 19.28 -0.81
C SER A 231 -8.48 18.70 -2.17
N PHE A 232 -9.32 17.67 -2.14
CA PHE A 232 -9.86 17.01 -3.31
C PHE A 232 -11.33 16.66 -3.09
N SER A 233 -12.18 17.01 -4.04
CA SER A 233 -13.61 16.70 -4.01
C SER A 233 -14.05 16.16 -5.36
N SER A 234 -14.86 15.11 -5.35
CA SER A 234 -15.39 14.46 -6.54
C SER A 234 -16.87 14.11 -6.38
N PRO A 235 -17.73 14.45 -7.36
CA PRO A 235 -19.15 14.06 -7.40
C PRO A 235 -19.37 12.56 -7.62
N ARG A 236 -18.29 11.78 -7.75
CA ARG A 236 -18.31 10.34 -8.00
C ARG A 236 -17.26 9.64 -7.16
N THR A 237 -17.41 8.34 -6.97
CA THR A 237 -16.39 7.48 -6.36
C THR A 237 -15.09 7.49 -7.15
N LEU A 238 -13.97 7.40 -6.43
CA LEU A 238 -12.67 7.25 -7.06
C LEU A 238 -12.53 5.88 -7.73
N VAL A 239 -11.97 5.90 -8.94
CA VAL A 239 -11.66 4.72 -9.77
C VAL A 239 -10.19 4.32 -9.64
N LYS A 240 -9.32 5.25 -9.22
CA LYS A 240 -7.90 5.02 -8.97
C LYS A 240 -7.56 5.43 -7.54
N ASP A 241 -6.40 4.98 -7.09
CA ASP A 241 -5.89 5.29 -5.76
C ASP A 241 -5.44 6.76 -5.66
N PHE A 242 -5.55 7.34 -4.47
CA PHE A 242 -5.07 8.69 -4.23
C PHE A 242 -3.61 8.65 -3.76
N VAL A 243 -2.72 9.32 -4.50
CA VAL A 243 -1.28 9.35 -4.21
C VAL A 243 -0.84 10.80 -4.16
N LEU A 244 -0.17 11.18 -3.08
CA LEU A 244 0.38 12.51 -2.85
C LEU A 244 1.88 12.39 -2.57
N SER A 245 2.69 13.09 -3.36
CA SER A 245 4.13 13.22 -3.19
C SER A 245 4.45 14.59 -2.61
N ILE A 246 5.17 14.61 -1.50
CA ILE A 246 5.50 15.82 -0.74
C ILE A 246 7.02 15.90 -0.64
N VAL A 247 7.62 17.01 -1.07
CA VAL A 247 9.05 17.26 -0.99
C VAL A 247 9.31 18.36 0.04
N ALA A 248 10.17 18.09 1.02
CA ALA A 248 10.56 19.03 2.06
C ALA A 248 12.09 18.98 2.25
N LYS A 249 12.72 20.14 2.49
CA LYS A 249 14.19 20.24 2.58
C LYS A 249 14.75 19.40 3.74
N SER A 250 15.83 18.67 3.55
CA SER A 250 16.52 17.99 4.66
C SER A 250 15.63 17.01 5.43
N SER A 251 14.60 16.46 4.78
CA SER A 251 13.72 15.45 5.37
C SER A 251 14.50 14.14 5.64
N ASP A 252 15.62 13.95 4.97
CA ASP A 252 16.55 12.83 5.09
C ASP A 252 17.49 12.91 6.32
N THR A 253 17.43 13.98 7.12
CA THR A 253 18.25 14.15 8.33
C THR A 253 17.86 13.12 9.41
N PRO A 254 18.85 12.43 10.05
CA PRO A 254 18.59 11.50 11.14
C PRO A 254 17.87 12.18 12.31
N ARG A 255 16.85 11.51 12.85
CA ARG A 255 16.05 12.04 13.95
C ARG A 255 15.45 10.94 14.82
N CYS A 256 15.22 11.26 16.08
CA CYS A 256 14.40 10.46 16.98
C CYS A 256 13.32 11.34 17.57
N ILE A 257 12.04 10.95 17.43
CA ILE A 257 10.91 11.64 18.05
C ILE A 257 10.38 10.76 19.18
N ALA A 258 10.27 11.33 20.37
CA ALA A 258 9.65 10.69 21.53
C ALA A 258 8.26 11.25 21.77
N GLU A 259 7.25 10.42 21.97
CA GLU A 259 5.94 10.84 22.49
C GLU A 259 5.64 10.16 23.83
N ARG A 260 4.81 10.81 24.63
CA ARG A 260 4.24 10.22 25.85
C ARG A 260 2.81 9.77 25.58
N HIS A 261 2.44 8.60 26.08
CA HIS A 261 1.09 8.11 25.91
C HIS A 261 0.08 8.98 26.68
N PRO A 262 -1.17 9.19 26.20
CA PRO A 262 -2.15 10.03 26.89
C PRO A 262 -2.72 9.44 28.18
N SER A 263 -2.77 8.10 28.28
CA SER A 263 -3.49 7.41 29.37
C SER A 263 -2.66 6.41 30.17
N ASN A 264 -1.44 6.10 29.76
CA ASN A 264 -0.54 5.22 30.49
C ASN A 264 0.82 5.91 30.64
N ASP A 265 1.68 5.39 31.53
CA ASP A 265 2.97 6.01 31.84
C ASP A 265 4.09 5.63 30.85
N SER A 266 3.75 5.02 29.70
CA SER A 266 4.73 4.62 28.70
C SER A 266 5.09 5.77 27.76
N SER A 267 6.27 5.68 27.17
CA SER A 267 6.73 6.57 26.11
C SER A 267 7.11 5.74 24.88
N ALA A 268 7.00 6.31 23.69
CA ALA A 268 7.41 5.66 22.45
C ALA A 268 8.38 6.51 21.65
N LEU A 269 9.35 5.87 21.03
CA LEU A 269 10.37 6.47 20.18
C LEU A 269 10.13 6.08 18.72
N SER A 270 10.25 7.05 17.83
CA SER A 270 10.30 6.88 16.37
C SER A 270 11.66 7.37 15.88
N ILE A 271 12.54 6.44 15.55
CA ILE A 271 13.88 6.70 15.02
C ILE A 271 13.80 6.59 13.50
N THR A 272 14.29 7.61 12.82
CA THR A 272 14.32 7.64 11.37
C THR A 272 15.66 8.15 10.86
N LEU A 273 16.22 7.44 9.89
CA LEU A 273 17.51 7.72 9.27
C LEU A 273 17.42 7.41 7.78
N VAL A 274 17.91 8.31 6.93
CA VAL A 274 18.29 7.98 5.56
C VAL A 274 19.82 7.85 5.53
N PRO A 275 20.37 6.63 5.40
CA PRO A 275 21.81 6.44 5.41
C PRO A 275 22.44 7.07 4.18
N LYS A 276 23.50 7.87 4.38
CA LYS A 276 24.26 8.52 3.31
C LYS A 276 25.72 8.08 3.40
N PHE A 277 26.03 6.99 2.73
CA PHE A 277 27.40 6.50 2.61
C PHE A 277 27.65 6.01 1.19
N ASN A 278 28.91 6.10 0.75
CA ASN A 278 29.32 5.47 -0.50
C ASN A 278 29.67 4.01 -0.19
N ALA A 279 28.72 3.12 -0.46
CA ALA A 279 28.88 1.70 -0.16
C ALA A 279 29.78 1.05 -1.22
N PRO A 280 30.83 0.30 -0.84
CA PRO A 280 31.54 -0.52 -1.81
C PRO A 280 30.57 -1.50 -2.46
N GLU A 281 30.72 -1.69 -3.77
CA GLU A 281 29.95 -2.68 -4.52
C GLU A 281 30.63 -4.05 -4.46
N PHE A 282 29.88 -5.12 -4.76
CA PHE A 282 30.48 -6.43 -4.97
C PHE A 282 31.32 -6.47 -6.26
N GLU A 283 32.48 -7.12 -6.20
CA GLU A 283 33.33 -7.37 -7.39
C GLU A 283 32.70 -8.41 -8.32
N GLU A 284 32.12 -9.45 -7.73
CA GLU A 284 31.34 -10.48 -8.42
C GLU A 284 29.95 -10.59 -7.82
N GLN A 285 28.92 -10.51 -8.66
CA GLN A 285 27.54 -10.57 -8.22
C GLN A 285 26.64 -11.19 -9.29
N GLU A 286 25.64 -11.93 -8.83
CA GLU A 286 24.59 -12.49 -9.65
C GLU A 286 23.28 -11.69 -9.50
N TYR A 287 22.63 -11.39 -10.62
CA TYR A 287 21.34 -10.70 -10.68
C TYR A 287 20.28 -11.58 -11.34
N LEU A 288 19.24 -11.95 -10.60
CA LEU A 288 18.13 -12.74 -11.12
C LEU A 288 16.89 -11.85 -11.23
N PHE A 289 16.27 -11.79 -12.38
CA PHE A 289 15.04 -11.03 -12.57
C PHE A 289 13.88 -12.00 -12.71
N LEU A 290 12.94 -11.95 -11.77
CA LEU A 290 11.71 -12.72 -11.77
C LEU A 290 10.56 -11.81 -12.20
N VAL A 291 9.96 -12.10 -13.35
CA VAL A 291 9.03 -11.18 -14.03
C VAL A 291 7.67 -11.84 -14.18
N ASP A 292 6.67 -11.22 -13.59
CA ASP A 292 5.28 -11.65 -13.66
C ASP A 292 4.69 -11.37 -15.05
N ARG A 293 4.10 -12.40 -15.64
CA ARG A 293 3.41 -12.38 -16.93
C ARG A 293 1.99 -12.97 -16.80
N SER A 294 1.45 -12.99 -15.58
CA SER A 294 0.06 -13.38 -15.32
C SER A 294 -0.92 -12.47 -16.06
N GLY A 295 -2.15 -12.94 -16.22
CA GLY A 295 -3.19 -12.21 -16.95
C GLY A 295 -3.54 -10.85 -16.33
N SER A 296 -3.31 -10.66 -15.03
CA SER A 296 -3.49 -9.37 -14.37
C SER A 296 -2.51 -8.33 -14.93
N MET A 297 -1.27 -8.71 -15.25
CA MET A 297 -0.27 -7.82 -15.84
C MET A 297 -0.62 -7.27 -17.24
N GLY A 298 -1.76 -7.64 -17.83
CA GLY A 298 -2.20 -7.15 -19.14
C GLY A 298 -2.28 -5.62 -19.26
N GLY A 299 -2.10 -5.13 -20.50
CA GLY A 299 -2.18 -3.70 -20.83
C GLY A 299 -0.95 -2.91 -20.41
N ASP A 300 -1.16 -1.77 -19.75
CA ASP A 300 -0.08 -0.84 -19.39
C ASP A 300 0.90 -1.41 -18.35
N ARG A 301 0.46 -2.38 -17.52
CA ARG A 301 1.29 -3.02 -16.47
C ARG A 301 2.47 -3.79 -17.05
N ILE A 302 2.25 -4.69 -18.01
CA ILE A 302 3.34 -5.44 -18.66
C ILE A 302 4.24 -4.51 -19.50
N SER A 303 3.66 -3.47 -20.11
CA SER A 303 4.43 -2.44 -20.82
C SER A 303 5.40 -1.72 -19.88
N MET A 304 4.93 -1.33 -18.70
CA MET A 304 5.76 -0.72 -17.65
C MET A 304 6.82 -1.69 -17.12
N ALA A 305 6.47 -2.96 -16.87
CA ALA A 305 7.41 -3.99 -16.45
C ALA A 305 8.56 -4.14 -17.46
N LYS A 306 8.26 -4.14 -18.76
CA LYS A 306 9.25 -4.21 -19.84
C LYS A 306 10.21 -3.03 -19.82
N LYS A 307 9.69 -1.80 -19.70
CA LYS A 307 10.52 -0.59 -19.65
C LYS A 307 11.42 -0.58 -18.40
N ALA A 308 10.86 -0.86 -17.22
CA ALA A 308 11.61 -0.97 -15.98
C ALA A 308 12.72 -2.02 -16.04
N LEU A 309 12.41 -3.20 -16.60
CA LEU A 309 13.36 -4.29 -16.75
C LEU A 309 14.51 -3.95 -17.72
N VAL A 310 14.23 -3.22 -18.80
CA VAL A 310 15.27 -2.73 -19.71
C VAL A 310 16.23 -1.78 -18.98
N VAL A 311 15.70 -0.82 -18.22
CA VAL A 311 16.54 0.11 -17.44
C VAL A 311 17.39 -0.65 -16.43
N LEU A 312 16.82 -1.62 -15.70
CA LEU A 312 17.56 -2.46 -14.76
C LEU A 312 18.68 -3.27 -15.45
N LEU A 313 18.38 -3.94 -16.57
CA LEU A 313 19.35 -4.74 -17.33
C LEU A 313 20.48 -3.90 -17.91
N ARG A 314 20.17 -2.70 -18.44
CA ARG A 314 21.16 -1.77 -19.01
C ARG A 314 21.97 -1.09 -17.91
N SER A 315 21.48 -1.04 -16.68
CA SER A 315 22.18 -0.43 -15.54
C SER A 315 23.05 -1.41 -14.74
N LEU A 316 23.04 -2.71 -15.02
CA LEU A 316 23.90 -3.71 -14.35
C LEU A 316 25.40 -3.42 -14.55
N PRO A 317 26.30 -3.63 -13.58
CA PRO A 317 27.72 -3.30 -13.76
C PRO A 317 28.36 -4.05 -14.93
N SER A 318 29.12 -3.39 -15.81
CA SER A 318 29.81 -3.99 -16.97
C SER A 318 31.10 -4.77 -16.62
N ARG A 319 31.31 -5.06 -15.33
CA ARG A 319 32.49 -5.79 -14.83
C ARG A 319 32.38 -7.28 -15.18
N LYS A 320 33.53 -7.94 -15.38
CA LYS A 320 33.60 -9.37 -15.73
C LYS A 320 32.93 -10.30 -14.69
N GLY A 321 32.84 -9.87 -13.44
CA GLY A 321 32.21 -10.62 -12.35
C GLY A 321 30.67 -10.63 -12.37
N THR A 322 30.03 -9.81 -13.21
CA THR A 322 28.57 -9.68 -13.29
C THR A 322 27.94 -10.82 -14.05
N GLN A 323 26.95 -11.47 -13.43
CA GLN A 323 26.16 -12.52 -14.06
C GLN A 323 24.68 -12.26 -13.87
N PHE A 324 23.86 -12.71 -14.81
CA PHE A 324 22.42 -12.54 -14.71
C PHE A 324 21.60 -13.64 -15.36
N ASN A 325 20.31 -13.71 -14.99
CA ASN A 325 19.30 -14.53 -15.64
C ASN A 325 17.93 -13.86 -15.56
N LEU A 326 17.02 -14.25 -16.45
CA LEU A 326 15.64 -13.80 -16.49
C LEU A 326 14.74 -15.01 -16.30
N VAL A 327 13.75 -14.92 -15.42
CA VAL A 327 12.72 -15.93 -15.19
C VAL A 327 11.37 -15.27 -15.36
N SER A 328 10.60 -15.75 -16.35
CA SER A 328 9.19 -15.37 -16.52
C SER A 328 8.31 -16.29 -15.68
N PHE A 329 7.25 -15.79 -15.06
CA PHE A 329 6.31 -16.63 -14.34
C PHE A 329 4.83 -16.21 -14.49
N GLY A 330 3.97 -17.19 -14.23
CA GLY A 330 2.52 -17.08 -14.10
C GLY A 330 2.00 -18.41 -13.54
N SER A 331 1.10 -19.12 -14.23
CA SER A 331 0.77 -20.53 -13.91
C SER A 331 1.96 -21.49 -14.09
N GLN A 332 2.90 -21.10 -14.93
CA GLN A 332 4.15 -21.81 -15.18
C GLN A 332 5.31 -20.83 -15.08
N HIS A 333 6.55 -21.33 -14.98
CA HIS A 333 7.74 -20.49 -14.97
C HIS A 333 8.75 -20.95 -16.03
N GLU A 334 9.45 -20.00 -16.63
CA GLU A 334 10.48 -20.27 -17.64
C GLU A 334 11.69 -19.36 -17.46
N ALA A 335 12.86 -19.96 -17.28
CA ALA A 335 14.14 -19.25 -17.27
C ALA A 335 14.70 -19.10 -18.69
N LEU A 336 15.21 -17.91 -19.02
CA LEU A 336 15.90 -17.62 -20.27
C LEU A 336 17.10 -18.56 -20.48
N TRP A 337 17.84 -18.85 -19.40
CA TRP A 337 18.88 -19.87 -19.38
C TRP A 337 18.63 -20.90 -18.28
N LYS A 338 18.22 -22.11 -18.69
CA LYS A 338 17.88 -23.22 -17.78
C LYS A 338 19.09 -23.79 -17.02
N SER A 339 20.30 -23.64 -17.55
CA SER A 339 21.54 -24.10 -16.89
C SER A 339 22.11 -23.09 -15.87
N GLY A 340 21.33 -22.09 -15.46
CA GLY A 340 21.76 -21.00 -14.58
C GLY A 340 22.28 -19.76 -15.31
N SER A 341 22.70 -18.78 -14.51
CA SER A 341 23.08 -17.44 -14.96
C SER A 341 24.26 -17.39 -15.92
N ARG A 342 24.22 -16.41 -16.83
CA ARG A 342 25.28 -16.15 -17.82
C ARG A 342 26.04 -14.88 -17.49
N VAL A 343 27.28 -14.80 -17.97
CA VAL A 343 28.09 -13.57 -17.86
C VAL A 343 27.36 -12.45 -18.58
N TYR A 344 27.33 -11.27 -17.96
CA TYR A 344 26.77 -10.08 -18.59
C TYR A 344 27.75 -9.61 -19.68
N ASP A 345 27.29 -9.64 -20.93
CA ASP A 345 28.01 -9.18 -22.12
C ASP A 345 26.99 -8.72 -23.18
N GLN A 346 27.47 -8.21 -24.33
CA GLN A 346 26.59 -7.70 -25.38
C GLN A 346 25.66 -8.78 -25.95
N ALA A 347 26.17 -10.00 -26.19
CA ALA A 347 25.40 -11.07 -26.81
C ALA A 347 24.26 -11.58 -25.89
N THR A 348 24.54 -11.71 -24.60
CA THR A 348 23.56 -12.10 -23.59
C THR A 348 22.55 -10.99 -23.31
N LEU A 349 22.98 -9.73 -23.29
CA LEU A 349 22.10 -8.56 -23.16
C LEU A 349 21.14 -8.43 -24.35
N ASP A 350 21.60 -8.63 -25.57
CA ASP A 350 20.75 -8.59 -26.77
C ASP A 350 19.72 -9.72 -26.75
N ARG A 351 20.13 -10.92 -26.31
CA ARG A 351 19.21 -12.06 -26.16
C ARG A 351 18.16 -11.80 -25.09
N ALA A 352 18.55 -11.21 -23.95
CA ALA A 352 17.63 -10.84 -22.90
C ALA A 352 16.66 -9.74 -23.36
N THR A 353 17.18 -8.68 -24.01
CA THR A 353 16.36 -7.58 -24.54
C THR A 353 15.30 -8.09 -25.52
N LYS A 354 15.65 -9.03 -26.42
CA LYS A 354 14.68 -9.67 -27.32
C LYS A 354 13.56 -10.40 -26.58
N LEU A 355 13.90 -11.13 -25.51
CA LEU A 355 12.88 -11.78 -24.68
C LEU A 355 11.97 -10.73 -24.04
N VAL A 356 12.53 -9.69 -23.43
CA VAL A 356 11.75 -8.60 -22.81
C VAL A 356 10.82 -7.95 -23.82
N ASP A 357 11.30 -7.61 -25.01
CA ASP A 357 10.46 -6.99 -26.06
C ASP A 357 9.30 -7.89 -26.50
N SER A 358 9.48 -9.22 -26.44
CA SER A 358 8.44 -10.20 -26.75
C SER A 358 7.48 -10.53 -25.60
N MET A 359 7.71 -10.02 -24.39
CA MET A 359 6.85 -10.31 -23.24
C MET A 359 5.44 -9.74 -23.43
N ASP A 360 4.46 -10.56 -23.06
CA ASP A 360 3.04 -10.23 -22.91
C ASP A 360 2.48 -10.94 -21.65
N ALA A 361 1.26 -10.59 -21.24
CA ALA A 361 0.54 -11.14 -20.09
C ALA A 361 -0.17 -12.47 -20.44
N ASP A 362 0.61 -13.47 -20.87
CA ASP A 362 0.14 -14.72 -21.46
C ASP A 362 0.54 -15.98 -20.65
N PHE A 363 1.05 -15.82 -19.42
CA PHE A 363 1.46 -16.96 -18.57
C PHE A 363 0.36 -17.48 -17.65
N GLY A 364 -0.87 -16.97 -17.75
CA GLY A 364 -2.02 -17.47 -17.00
C GLY A 364 -2.12 -16.87 -15.58
N GLY A 365 -2.19 -17.74 -14.57
CA GLY A 365 -2.30 -17.39 -13.15
C GLY A 365 -1.01 -16.86 -12.52
N THR A 366 -0.90 -16.92 -11.19
CA THR A 366 0.21 -16.32 -10.43
C THR A 366 0.79 -17.29 -9.39
N GLU A 367 1.51 -18.33 -9.84
CA GLU A 367 2.12 -19.37 -8.98
C GLU A 367 3.48 -18.88 -8.40
N MET A 368 3.40 -17.87 -7.52
CA MET A 368 4.57 -17.14 -7.03
C MET A 368 5.56 -18.01 -6.24
N LYS A 369 5.06 -18.90 -5.39
CA LYS A 369 5.90 -19.81 -4.58
C LYS A 369 6.81 -20.67 -5.47
N ALA A 370 6.22 -21.38 -6.42
CA ALA A 370 6.95 -22.27 -7.32
C ALA A 370 7.98 -21.50 -8.17
N ALA A 371 7.62 -20.28 -8.60
CA ALA A 371 8.51 -19.41 -9.35
C ALA A 371 9.72 -18.93 -8.54
N LEU A 372 9.52 -18.60 -7.25
CA LEU A 372 10.59 -18.24 -6.32
C LEU A 372 11.51 -19.42 -6.04
N GLU A 373 10.96 -20.61 -5.75
CA GLU A 373 11.74 -21.85 -5.55
C GLU A 373 12.61 -22.16 -6.77
N ALA A 374 12.03 -22.10 -7.98
CA ALA A 374 12.76 -22.31 -9.22
C ALA A 374 13.87 -21.26 -9.41
N THR A 375 13.59 -20.00 -9.12
CA THR A 375 14.58 -18.91 -9.20
C THR A 375 15.73 -19.11 -8.22
N PHE A 376 15.44 -19.48 -6.97
CA PHE A 376 16.48 -19.76 -5.97
C PHE A 376 17.30 -21.00 -6.32
N SER A 377 16.71 -22.00 -6.99
CA SER A 377 17.44 -23.18 -7.45
C SER A 377 18.46 -22.89 -8.57
N LEU A 378 18.23 -21.83 -9.37
CA LEU A 378 19.13 -21.40 -10.44
C LEU A 378 20.35 -20.62 -9.92
N ARG A 379 20.31 -20.21 -8.66
CA ARG A 379 21.30 -19.36 -8.01
C ARG A 379 22.68 -20.02 -7.93
N ARG A 380 23.72 -19.22 -8.08
CA ARG A 380 25.09 -19.59 -7.70
C ARG A 380 25.35 -19.31 -6.22
N THR A 381 25.31 -20.37 -5.40
CA THR A 381 25.47 -20.28 -3.94
C THR A 381 26.83 -19.74 -3.48
N THR A 382 27.83 -19.72 -4.35
CA THR A 382 29.17 -19.15 -4.08
C THR A 382 29.26 -17.65 -4.32
N LYS A 383 28.23 -17.02 -4.90
CA LYS A 383 28.22 -15.58 -5.20
C LYS A 383 27.10 -14.85 -4.45
N PRO A 384 27.32 -13.57 -4.07
CA PRO A 384 26.23 -12.68 -3.69
C PRO A 384 25.18 -12.62 -4.80
N THR A 385 23.92 -12.77 -4.44
CA THR A 385 22.81 -12.80 -5.41
C THR A 385 21.74 -11.79 -5.01
N SER A 386 21.32 -10.99 -5.99
CA SER A 386 20.17 -10.09 -5.86
C SER A 386 19.07 -10.54 -6.82
N VAL A 387 17.88 -10.82 -6.26
CA VAL A 387 16.68 -11.12 -7.03
C VAL A 387 15.84 -9.86 -7.14
N PHE A 388 15.40 -9.50 -8.34
CA PHE A 388 14.40 -8.46 -8.58
C PHE A 388 13.09 -9.12 -9.00
N LEU A 389 12.05 -8.99 -8.18
CA LEU A 389 10.70 -9.45 -8.49
C LEU A 389 9.88 -8.26 -9.03
N LEU A 390 9.35 -8.40 -10.25
CA LEU A 390 8.44 -7.43 -10.87
C LEU A 390 7.07 -8.08 -10.95
N THR A 391 6.09 -7.57 -10.20
CA THR A 391 4.75 -8.18 -10.06
C THR A 391 3.72 -7.14 -9.64
N ASP A 392 2.45 -7.41 -9.85
CA ASP A 392 1.34 -6.70 -9.20
C ASP A 392 0.92 -7.40 -7.88
N GLY A 393 1.55 -8.50 -7.49
CA GLY A 393 1.36 -9.11 -6.17
C GLY A 393 -0.03 -9.73 -5.96
N ASP A 394 -0.75 -10.04 -7.05
CA ASP A 394 -2.10 -10.56 -7.03
C ASP A 394 -2.12 -12.07 -6.63
N ALA A 395 -1.68 -12.42 -5.42
CA ALA A 395 -1.79 -13.78 -4.85
C ALA A 395 -2.14 -13.76 -3.35
N TRP A 396 -2.94 -14.73 -2.89
CA TRP A 396 -3.40 -14.81 -1.49
C TRP A 396 -2.43 -15.51 -0.53
N ASP A 397 -1.60 -16.41 -1.04
CA ASP A 397 -0.73 -17.26 -0.23
C ASP A 397 0.53 -16.53 0.27
N LEU A 398 0.35 -15.66 1.27
CA LEU A 398 1.45 -14.88 1.87
C LEU A 398 2.40 -15.75 2.70
N SER A 399 1.86 -16.67 3.52
CA SER A 399 2.64 -17.40 4.52
C SER A 399 3.66 -18.33 3.86
N THR A 400 3.25 -19.15 2.88
CA THR A 400 4.17 -20.10 2.25
C THR A 400 5.21 -19.39 1.39
N VAL A 401 4.84 -18.28 0.76
CA VAL A 401 5.76 -17.43 -0.02
C VAL A 401 6.81 -16.81 0.91
N PHE A 402 6.40 -16.23 2.03
CA PHE A 402 7.34 -15.65 2.99
C PHE A 402 8.28 -16.70 3.59
N ASP A 403 7.79 -17.90 3.87
CA ASP A 403 8.61 -19.02 4.33
C ASP A 403 9.64 -19.46 3.30
N THR A 404 9.23 -19.55 2.04
CA THR A 404 10.11 -19.92 0.92
C THR A 404 11.27 -18.94 0.82
N VAL A 405 10.98 -17.63 0.84
CA VAL A 405 12.00 -16.57 0.80
C VAL A 405 12.88 -16.60 2.04
N ARG A 406 12.30 -16.70 3.23
CA ARG A 406 13.03 -16.75 4.50
C ARG A 406 13.99 -17.94 4.57
N LYS A 407 13.54 -19.13 4.17
CA LYS A 407 14.37 -20.34 4.14
C LYS A 407 15.54 -20.18 3.16
N ALA A 408 15.29 -19.63 1.96
CA ALA A 408 16.33 -19.39 0.98
C ALA A 408 17.37 -18.35 1.45
N VAL A 409 16.92 -17.24 2.05
CA VAL A 409 17.80 -16.19 2.58
C VAL A 409 18.57 -16.66 3.81
N GLY A 410 17.92 -17.35 4.74
CA GLY A 410 18.55 -17.90 5.94
C GLY A 410 19.57 -18.99 5.65
N SER A 411 19.41 -19.71 4.52
CA SER A 411 20.38 -20.71 4.06
C SER A 411 21.57 -20.10 3.32
N ALA A 412 21.54 -18.80 2.99
CA ALA A 412 22.63 -18.12 2.30
C ALA A 412 23.75 -17.76 3.28
N GLY A 413 24.99 -18.14 2.95
CA GLY A 413 26.15 -17.82 3.78
C GLY A 413 26.50 -16.32 3.77
N PRO A 414 27.18 -15.80 4.82
CA PRO A 414 27.48 -14.37 4.96
C PRO A 414 28.36 -13.80 3.84
N LYS A 415 29.20 -14.63 3.21
CA LYS A 415 30.06 -14.25 2.07
C LYS A 415 29.33 -14.21 0.73
N ALA A 416 28.17 -14.86 0.64
CA ALA A 416 27.36 -14.96 -0.55
C ALA A 416 25.89 -14.74 -0.16
N PRO A 417 25.52 -13.52 0.27
CA PRO A 417 24.17 -13.23 0.72
C PRO A 417 23.18 -13.32 -0.44
N LEU A 418 21.96 -13.77 -0.15
CA LEU A 418 20.80 -13.68 -1.04
C LEU A 418 19.91 -12.53 -0.56
N ARG A 419 19.53 -11.64 -1.48
CA ARG A 419 18.61 -10.53 -1.21
C ARG A 419 17.52 -10.46 -2.27
N VAL A 420 16.30 -10.12 -1.87
CA VAL A 420 15.14 -10.03 -2.77
C VAL A 420 14.57 -8.61 -2.73
N PHE A 421 14.59 -7.94 -3.87
CA PHE A 421 14.05 -6.61 -4.12
C PHE A 421 12.76 -6.73 -4.92
N VAL A 422 11.79 -5.87 -4.65
CA VAL A 422 10.47 -5.96 -5.29
C VAL A 422 10.10 -4.63 -5.94
N LEU A 423 9.60 -4.69 -7.17
CA LEU A 423 8.93 -3.61 -7.86
C LEU A 423 7.46 -3.99 -8.02
N GLY A 424 6.59 -3.39 -7.19
CA GLY A 424 5.15 -3.51 -7.29
C GLY A 424 4.63 -2.66 -8.44
N ILE A 425 3.89 -3.26 -9.38
CA ILE A 425 3.45 -2.60 -10.62
C ILE A 425 1.93 -2.45 -10.63
N GLY A 426 1.45 -1.23 -10.88
CA GLY A 426 0.04 -0.90 -11.04
C GLY A 426 -0.62 -0.38 -9.77
N ASN A 427 -1.83 0.17 -9.94
CA ASN A 427 -2.57 0.85 -8.86
C ASN A 427 -3.08 -0.09 -7.77
N SER A 428 -3.22 -1.38 -8.06
CA SER A 428 -3.83 -2.36 -7.16
C SER A 428 -2.81 -3.34 -6.58
N ALA A 429 -1.51 -3.05 -6.71
CA ALA A 429 -0.49 -3.99 -6.32
C ALA A 429 -0.54 -4.30 -4.81
N SER A 430 -0.50 -5.58 -4.42
CA SER A 430 -0.60 -5.93 -2.99
C SER A 430 0.61 -5.42 -2.22
N THR A 431 0.37 -4.48 -1.30
CA THR A 431 1.43 -3.98 -0.42
C THR A 431 1.88 -5.06 0.56
N ALA A 432 0.97 -5.92 1.03
CA ALA A 432 1.32 -7.01 1.93
C ALA A 432 2.30 -7.99 1.27
N MET A 433 2.02 -8.42 0.02
CA MET A 433 2.88 -9.35 -0.71
C MET A 433 4.23 -8.71 -1.05
N CYS A 434 4.22 -7.55 -1.71
CA CYS A 434 5.43 -6.93 -2.23
C CYS A 434 6.37 -6.44 -1.11
N GLU A 435 5.85 -5.72 -0.11
CA GLU A 435 6.67 -5.26 1.01
C GLU A 435 7.09 -6.42 1.91
N GLY A 436 6.22 -7.42 2.09
CA GLY A 436 6.50 -8.61 2.86
C GLY A 436 7.65 -9.44 2.29
N ILE A 437 7.64 -9.72 0.99
CA ILE A 437 8.74 -10.43 0.30
C ILE A 437 10.05 -9.67 0.44
N ALA A 438 10.04 -8.35 0.22
CA ALA A 438 11.25 -7.54 0.37
C ALA A 438 11.79 -7.58 1.81
N ARG A 439 10.90 -7.47 2.80
CA ARG A 439 11.23 -7.48 4.24
C ARG A 439 11.82 -8.81 4.70
N VAL A 440 11.21 -9.96 4.36
CA VAL A 440 11.79 -11.28 4.69
C VAL A 440 12.99 -11.63 3.80
N GLY A 441 13.06 -10.99 2.63
CA GLY A 441 14.12 -11.11 1.63
C GLY A 441 15.36 -10.26 1.88
N ASN A 442 15.43 -9.52 2.99
CA ASN A 442 16.49 -8.55 3.29
C ASN A 442 16.71 -7.52 2.17
N GLY A 443 15.69 -7.15 1.40
CA GLY A 443 15.76 -6.12 0.35
C GLY A 443 14.81 -4.95 0.60
N THR A 444 14.51 -4.21 -0.45
CA THR A 444 13.57 -3.07 -0.43
C THR A 444 12.50 -3.22 -1.50
N CYS A 445 11.37 -2.55 -1.29
CA CYS A 445 10.23 -2.54 -2.20
C CYS A 445 9.98 -1.13 -2.72
N GLN A 446 9.59 -1.01 -3.99
CA GLN A 446 9.13 0.23 -4.61
C GLN A 446 7.85 -0.04 -5.40
N PHE A 447 6.95 0.94 -5.49
CA PHE A 447 5.68 0.83 -6.21
C PHE A 447 5.62 1.83 -7.36
N VAL A 448 5.14 1.41 -8.52
CA VAL A 448 4.90 2.30 -9.67
C VAL A 448 3.43 2.23 -10.05
N ILE A 449 2.76 3.38 -10.09
CA ILE A 449 1.37 3.48 -10.55
C ILE A 449 1.29 3.90 -12.02
N ASP A 450 0.12 3.77 -12.64
CA ASP A 450 -0.05 4.08 -14.07
C ASP A 450 0.26 5.55 -14.36
N GLY A 451 1.11 5.81 -15.35
CA GLY A 451 1.51 7.15 -15.77
C GLY A 451 2.57 7.82 -14.89
N GLU A 452 3.07 7.13 -13.87
CA GLU A 452 4.19 7.57 -13.04
C GLU A 452 5.53 7.11 -13.63
N SER A 453 6.60 7.86 -13.33
CA SER A 453 7.97 7.44 -13.66
C SER A 453 8.40 6.25 -12.81
N PHE A 454 9.05 5.25 -13.43
CA PHE A 454 9.62 4.10 -12.72
C PHE A 454 11.14 4.21 -12.53
N THR A 455 11.78 5.16 -13.21
CA THR A 455 13.22 5.17 -13.42
C THR A 455 13.98 5.42 -12.10
N GLY A 456 13.64 6.44 -11.30
CA GLY A 456 14.27 6.68 -10.00
C GLY A 456 14.03 5.58 -8.98
N LYS A 457 12.86 4.95 -9.04
CA LYS A 457 12.51 3.80 -8.21
C LYS A 457 13.37 2.58 -8.56
N THR A 458 13.54 2.28 -9.84
CA THR A 458 14.42 1.19 -10.30
C THR A 458 15.89 1.48 -9.99
N ALA A 459 16.34 2.73 -10.14
CA ALA A 459 17.70 3.12 -9.80
C ALA A 459 18.00 2.94 -8.31
N ARG A 460 17.05 3.30 -7.43
CA ARG A 460 17.16 3.07 -5.97
C ARG A 460 17.26 1.60 -5.62
N LEU A 461 16.38 0.75 -6.17
CA LEU A 461 16.45 -0.70 -5.98
C LEU A 461 17.81 -1.25 -6.43
N LEU A 462 18.31 -0.79 -7.57
CA LEU A 462 19.57 -1.25 -8.12
C LEU A 462 20.78 -0.77 -7.30
N LYS A 463 20.78 0.47 -6.81
CA LYS A 463 21.81 1.01 -5.92
C LYS A 463 21.90 0.20 -4.64
N ALA A 464 20.75 -0.11 -4.02
CA ALA A 464 20.66 -0.99 -2.86
C ALA A 464 21.19 -2.40 -3.20
N ALA A 465 20.80 -2.96 -4.34
CA ALA A 465 21.22 -4.30 -4.75
C ALA A 465 22.73 -4.41 -5.04
N LYS A 466 23.37 -3.39 -5.61
CA LYS A 466 24.83 -3.40 -5.90
C LYS A 466 25.69 -3.27 -4.65
N SER A 467 25.19 -2.56 -3.64
CA SER A 467 25.94 -2.27 -2.42
C SER A 467 26.17 -3.51 -1.55
N LYS A 468 27.35 -3.60 -0.93
CA LYS A 468 27.63 -4.53 0.16
C LYS A 468 26.79 -4.14 1.41
N PRO A 469 26.05 -5.09 2.02
CA PRO A 469 25.17 -4.77 3.14
C PRO A 469 25.94 -4.59 4.45
N PHE A 470 25.37 -3.79 5.36
CA PHE A 470 25.83 -3.71 6.74
C PHE A 470 25.30 -4.89 7.55
N SER A 471 26.02 -5.23 8.62
CA SER A 471 25.68 -6.26 9.59
C SER A 471 25.78 -5.72 11.02
N LYS A 472 25.27 -6.47 12.01
CA LYS A 472 25.30 -6.10 13.44
C LYS A 472 24.81 -4.67 13.70
N ILE A 473 23.63 -4.37 13.18
CA ILE A 473 23.03 -3.04 13.33
C ILE A 473 22.22 -3.00 14.63
N GLU A 474 22.60 -2.12 15.55
CA GLU A 474 22.06 -2.03 16.90
C GLU A 474 21.72 -0.58 17.27
N ILE A 475 20.70 -0.41 18.10
CA ILE A 475 20.32 0.89 18.68
C ILE A 475 20.55 0.83 20.19
N GLY A 476 21.42 1.70 20.69
CA GLY A 476 21.61 1.96 22.11
C GLY A 476 20.71 3.10 22.59
N TYR A 477 20.07 2.92 23.75
CA TYR A 477 19.14 3.88 24.34
C TYR A 477 19.71 4.68 25.52
N GLY A 478 21.03 4.63 25.77
CA GLY A 478 21.74 5.47 26.74
C GLY A 478 21.60 5.06 28.23
N ALA A 479 22.76 4.89 28.90
CA ALA A 479 23.02 4.63 30.32
C ALA A 479 22.16 3.57 31.05
N GLN A 480 22.81 2.43 31.35
CA GLN A 480 22.28 1.17 31.88
C GLN A 480 21.54 0.29 30.85
N ASP A 481 22.29 -0.18 29.85
CA ASP A 481 21.99 -1.47 29.19
C ASP A 481 22.12 -2.60 30.25
N TYR A 482 21.12 -2.73 31.12
CA TYR A 482 20.95 -3.83 32.08
C TYR A 482 19.64 -4.55 31.75
N ASP A 483 19.69 -5.37 30.72
CA ASP A 483 19.64 -6.83 30.83
C ASP A 483 19.85 -7.39 29.43
N LYS A 484 20.73 -8.40 29.32
CA LYS A 484 21.07 -9.18 28.12
C LYS A 484 19.97 -9.13 27.05
N VAL A 485 20.22 -8.38 25.98
CA VAL A 485 19.61 -8.65 24.69
C VAL A 485 20.18 -9.99 24.22
N MET A 486 19.42 -11.07 24.45
CA MET A 486 19.45 -12.31 23.68
C MET A 486 20.83 -12.94 23.41
N SER A 487 21.65 -13.22 24.43
CA SER A 487 22.64 -14.32 24.38
C SER A 487 23.20 -14.63 25.77
N SER A 488 23.33 -15.92 26.10
CA SER A 488 23.90 -16.55 27.32
C SER A 488 22.92 -16.94 28.44
N GLU A 489 22.08 -17.93 28.16
CA GLU A 489 21.79 -19.02 29.10
C GLU A 489 21.91 -20.36 28.35
N ALA A 490 23.15 -20.66 27.96
CA ALA A 490 23.71 -21.99 27.77
C ALA A 490 25.20 -21.73 27.55
N ASP A 491 26.05 -22.54 28.16
CA ASP A 491 27.51 -22.48 28.09
C ASP A 491 28.16 -21.50 29.09
N GLU A 492 28.37 -21.98 30.32
CA GLU A 492 29.70 -22.18 30.91
C GLU A 492 29.57 -22.41 32.43
N GLU A 493 29.50 -23.67 32.86
CA GLU A 493 30.22 -24.10 34.06
C GLU A 493 31.41 -24.92 33.58
N GLY A 494 32.58 -24.32 33.64
CA GLY A 494 33.83 -25.05 33.57
C GLY A 494 34.23 -25.50 34.97
N ASP A 495 34.62 -26.76 35.13
CA ASP A 495 35.84 -27.03 35.89
C ASP A 495 36.58 -28.25 35.35
N LYS A 496 37.89 -28.14 35.40
CA LYS A 496 38.89 -29.03 34.82
C LYS A 496 39.22 -30.20 35.75
N ASP A 497 39.71 -31.25 35.09
CA ASP A 497 40.63 -32.28 35.56
C ASP A 497 40.18 -33.22 36.69
N SER A 498 39.94 -34.48 36.31
CA SER A 498 40.56 -35.62 37.00
C SER A 498 40.58 -36.85 36.10
N ASP A 499 41.81 -37.23 35.76
CA ASP A 499 42.22 -38.52 35.26
C ASP A 499 42.01 -39.61 36.35
N PHE A 500 41.93 -40.88 35.91
CA PHE A 500 42.10 -42.16 36.64
C PHE A 500 40.89 -43.06 37.05
N GLU A 501 40.91 -44.22 36.38
CA GLU A 501 40.78 -45.62 36.83
C GLU A 501 39.44 -46.33 37.13
N MET A 502 39.24 -47.43 36.38
CA MET A 502 38.40 -48.58 36.68
C MET A 502 38.94 -49.35 37.89
N VAL A 503 38.11 -49.63 38.91
CA VAL A 503 38.18 -50.86 39.71
C VAL A 503 36.78 -51.28 40.17
N ASP A 504 36.47 -52.56 39.98
CA ASP A 504 35.27 -53.29 40.39
C ASP A 504 35.27 -53.68 41.89
N HIS A 505 34.06 -54.02 42.38
CA HIS A 505 33.69 -54.70 43.66
C HIS A 505 33.57 -53.79 44.91
N SER A 506 32.62 -53.95 45.85
CA SER A 506 31.61 -54.97 46.17
C SER A 506 30.59 -54.44 47.21
N GLU A 507 29.34 -54.91 47.09
CA GLU A 507 28.35 -55.26 48.13
C GLU A 507 27.81 -54.27 49.20
N SER A 508 26.51 -53.96 49.01
CA SER A 508 25.39 -53.97 49.99
C SER A 508 25.21 -52.76 50.92
N ALA A 509 24.01 -52.27 51.26
CA ALA A 509 22.63 -52.71 51.09
C ALA A 509 21.67 -51.50 51.24
N ALA A 510 20.39 -51.72 50.92
CA ALA A 510 19.17 -50.97 51.32
C ALA A 510 18.39 -50.21 50.22
N GLN A 511 17.36 -50.91 49.72
CA GLN A 511 16.00 -50.45 49.34
C GLN A 511 15.84 -49.37 48.26
N ARG A 512 15.64 -49.84 47.01
CA ARG A 512 14.90 -49.15 45.95
C ARG A 512 13.53 -49.83 45.76
N GLY A 513 12.45 -49.06 45.91
CA GLY A 513 11.14 -49.40 45.35
C GLY A 513 11.10 -48.96 43.89
N THR A 514 10.83 -49.89 42.99
CA THR A 514 10.65 -49.65 41.56
C THR A 514 9.17 -49.77 41.20
N ASP A 515 8.53 -48.67 40.80
CA ASP A 515 7.28 -48.73 40.04
C ASP A 515 7.61 -48.94 38.55
N LYS A 516 7.47 -50.18 38.10
CA LYS A 516 7.44 -50.55 36.68
C LYS A 516 6.10 -50.09 36.10
N LYS A 517 6.13 -49.25 35.05
CA LYS A 517 4.95 -49.08 34.17
C LYS A 517 4.78 -50.34 33.32
N GLU A 518 3.65 -51.01 33.47
CA GLU A 518 3.27 -52.14 32.63
C GLU A 518 2.91 -51.70 31.20
N PRO A 519 3.18 -52.52 30.18
CA PRO A 519 2.78 -52.24 28.81
C PRO A 519 1.26 -52.30 28.66
N VAL A 520 0.69 -51.28 28.04
CA VAL A 520 -0.76 -51.14 27.79
C VAL A 520 -1.19 -52.15 26.71
N SER A 521 -2.25 -52.91 26.97
CA SER A 521 -2.86 -53.85 26.00
C SER A 521 -3.46 -53.10 24.81
N LEU A 522 -3.19 -53.58 23.60
CA LEU A 522 -3.74 -53.06 22.34
C LEU A 522 -5.17 -53.55 22.02
N PHE A 523 -5.77 -54.34 22.92
CA PHE A 523 -7.13 -54.83 22.78
C PHE A 523 -7.84 -54.79 24.14
N ASP A 524 -8.90 -53.98 24.22
CA ASP A 524 -9.76 -53.86 25.40
C ASP A 524 -11.20 -54.20 24.99
N ALA A 525 -11.71 -55.32 25.51
CA ALA A 525 -13.04 -55.83 25.20
C ALA A 525 -14.19 -54.98 25.82
N SER A 526 -13.86 -53.96 26.61
CA SER A 526 -14.84 -53.04 27.21
C SER A 526 -15.07 -51.75 26.39
N VAL A 527 -14.32 -51.56 25.29
CA VAL A 527 -14.45 -50.38 24.42
C VAL A 527 -15.29 -50.74 23.19
N ASP A 528 -16.51 -50.22 23.12
CA ASP A 528 -17.35 -50.31 21.92
C ASP A 528 -16.90 -49.24 20.91
N PRO A 529 -16.41 -49.62 19.70
CA PRO A 529 -15.96 -48.66 18.69
C PRO A 529 -17.05 -47.72 18.15
N LEU A 530 -18.32 -47.92 18.52
CA LEU A 530 -19.47 -47.14 18.03
C LEU A 530 -20.05 -46.17 19.07
N GLU A 531 -19.53 -46.11 20.31
CA GLU A 531 -19.93 -45.06 21.27
C GLU A 531 -19.18 -43.74 21.01
N SER A 532 -19.77 -42.85 20.21
CA SER A 532 -19.29 -41.47 20.05
C SER A 532 -19.71 -40.60 21.23
N LYS A 533 -18.98 -40.69 22.35
CA LYS A 533 -19.01 -39.61 23.36
C LYS A 533 -18.04 -38.52 22.89
N SER A 534 -18.60 -37.45 22.33
CA SER A 534 -17.85 -36.23 22.04
C SER A 534 -17.25 -35.71 23.34
N SER A 535 -15.96 -35.94 23.54
CA SER A 535 -15.21 -35.24 24.58
C SER A 535 -15.29 -33.74 24.28
N PRO A 536 -15.53 -32.89 25.30
CA PRO A 536 -15.39 -31.45 25.13
C PRO A 536 -13.99 -31.15 24.58
N PRO A 537 -13.82 -30.16 23.69
CA PRO A 537 -12.50 -29.79 23.23
C PRO A 537 -11.60 -29.50 24.44
N PRO A 538 -10.32 -29.90 24.40
CA PRO A 538 -9.41 -29.68 25.52
C PRO A 538 -9.41 -28.18 25.87
N LYS A 539 -9.69 -27.85 27.14
CA LYS A 539 -9.56 -26.48 27.63
C LYS A 539 -8.11 -26.06 27.44
N VAL A 540 -7.86 -25.20 26.44
CA VAL A 540 -6.57 -24.54 26.24
C VAL A 540 -6.27 -23.80 27.54
N GLN A 541 -5.22 -24.20 28.25
CA GLN A 541 -4.78 -23.45 29.42
C GLN A 541 -4.35 -22.05 28.94
N PRO A 542 -4.82 -20.96 29.57
CA PRO A 542 -4.43 -19.62 29.16
C PRO A 542 -2.91 -19.48 29.26
N VAL A 543 -2.29 -19.07 28.15
CA VAL A 543 -0.85 -18.81 28.10
C VAL A 543 -0.55 -17.63 29.03
N VAL A 544 0.14 -17.90 30.14
CA VAL A 544 0.60 -16.83 31.04
C VAL A 544 1.86 -16.21 30.42
N LEU A 545 1.73 -14.98 29.95
CA LEU A 545 2.86 -14.21 29.42
C LEU A 545 3.67 -13.60 30.56
N ALA A 546 4.98 -13.49 30.37
CA ALA A 546 5.82 -12.68 31.22
C ALA A 546 5.45 -11.19 31.06
N PRO A 547 5.77 -10.33 32.04
CA PRO A 547 5.72 -8.89 31.85
C PRO A 547 6.50 -8.48 30.61
N ALA A 548 5.99 -7.47 29.90
CA ALA A 548 6.66 -6.94 28.73
C ALA A 548 8.08 -6.45 29.09
N PRO A 549 9.07 -6.61 28.21
CA PRO A 549 10.37 -5.99 28.40
C PRO A 549 10.26 -4.47 28.60
N ARG A 550 11.15 -3.90 29.40
CA ARG A 550 11.19 -2.46 29.71
C ARG A 550 11.36 -1.61 28.45
N ILE A 551 12.06 -2.15 27.45
CA ILE A 551 12.25 -1.57 26.12
C ILE A 551 11.82 -2.64 25.11
N GLN A 552 10.79 -2.35 24.33
CA GLN A 552 10.34 -3.20 23.23
C GLN A 552 10.65 -2.51 21.90
N GLN A 553 11.61 -3.03 21.14
CA GLN A 553 12.03 -2.47 19.85
C GLN A 553 11.41 -3.23 18.68
N ALA A 554 11.00 -2.49 17.64
CA ALA A 554 10.63 -3.05 16.33
C ALA A 554 11.30 -2.28 15.18
N PRO A 555 11.94 -2.96 14.21
CA PRO A 555 12.16 -4.41 14.19
C PRO A 555 13.09 -4.86 15.33
N GLY A 556 12.86 -6.07 15.85
CA GLY A 556 13.68 -6.62 16.94
C GLY A 556 15.13 -6.87 16.53
N MET A 557 15.38 -7.15 15.25
CA MET A 557 16.71 -7.21 14.65
C MET A 557 16.70 -6.44 13.33
N ILE A 558 17.65 -5.52 13.17
CA ILE A 558 17.82 -4.73 11.96
C ILE A 558 18.76 -5.51 11.02
N LYS A 559 18.20 -6.04 9.93
CA LYS A 559 18.92 -6.99 9.06
C LYS A 559 19.76 -6.33 7.95
N SER A 560 19.38 -5.15 7.51
CA SER A 560 20.03 -4.48 6.37
C SER A 560 19.87 -2.97 6.44
N LEU A 561 20.92 -2.27 6.01
CA LEU A 561 20.95 -0.82 5.85
C LEU A 561 21.35 -0.49 4.41
N TYR A 562 20.54 0.32 3.73
CA TYR A 562 20.77 0.69 2.33
C TYR A 562 20.96 2.19 2.20
N SER A 563 22.02 2.59 1.50
CA SER A 563 22.26 4.01 1.20
C SER A 563 21.11 4.59 0.39
N GLY A 564 20.59 5.74 0.83
CA GLY A 564 19.41 6.40 0.24
C GLY A 564 18.06 5.74 0.54
N SER A 565 18.01 4.61 1.26
CA SER A 565 16.72 4.03 1.68
C SER A 565 16.47 4.35 3.14
N ARG A 566 15.28 4.88 3.46
CA ARG A 566 14.94 5.27 4.82
C ARG A 566 14.74 4.04 5.69
N MET A 567 15.33 4.10 6.86
CA MET A 567 15.15 3.12 7.92
C MET A 567 14.27 3.72 9.02
N HIS A 568 13.29 2.94 9.48
CA HIS A 568 12.47 3.25 10.63
C HIS A 568 12.70 2.20 11.74
N VAL A 569 12.96 2.69 12.95
CA VAL A 569 13.03 1.85 14.16
C VAL A 569 12.13 2.48 15.21
N TYR A 570 11.29 1.66 15.82
CA TYR A 570 10.38 2.09 16.87
C TYR A 570 10.75 1.42 18.19
N ALA A 571 10.53 2.11 19.29
CA ALA A 571 10.64 1.50 20.61
C ALA A 571 9.53 1.97 21.53
N ILE A 572 9.03 1.06 22.37
CA ILE A 572 8.13 1.38 23.48
C ILE A 572 8.94 1.23 24.77
N LEU A 573 9.01 2.32 25.52
CA LEU A 573 9.66 2.43 26.82
C LEU A 573 8.57 2.35 27.89
N ASP A 574 8.71 1.45 28.86
CA ASP A 574 7.82 1.45 30.03
C ASP A 574 8.04 2.71 30.90
N GLY A 575 7.14 2.95 31.87
CA GLY A 575 7.22 4.14 32.73
C GLY A 575 8.43 4.19 33.68
N SER A 576 9.19 3.09 33.80
CA SER A 576 10.43 3.05 34.58
C SER A 576 11.63 3.58 33.79
N VAL A 577 11.54 3.62 32.46
CA VAL A 577 12.63 4.05 31.58
C VAL A 577 12.44 5.52 31.22
N LYS A 578 13.45 6.33 31.53
CA LYS A 578 13.46 7.75 31.14
C LYS A 578 13.74 7.86 29.64
N ILE A 579 13.08 8.79 28.97
CA ILE A 579 13.38 9.14 27.58
C ILE A 579 14.84 9.62 27.51
N PRO A 580 15.69 8.97 26.69
CA PRO A 580 17.08 9.38 26.57
C PRO A 580 17.23 10.69 25.80
N GLN A 581 18.35 11.39 26.00
CA GLN A 581 18.65 12.62 25.25
C GLN A 581 19.13 12.31 23.83
N GLU A 582 19.80 11.17 23.64
CA GLU A 582 20.30 10.68 22.37
C GLU A 582 20.13 9.17 22.29
N VAL A 583 19.94 8.66 21.08
CA VAL A 583 20.05 7.22 20.77
C VAL A 583 21.26 7.00 19.88
N VAL A 584 21.96 5.90 20.09
CA VAL A 584 23.22 5.59 19.39
C VAL A 584 22.99 4.45 18.43
N LEU A 585 23.14 4.68 17.13
CA LEU A 585 23.13 3.62 16.14
C LEU A 585 24.54 3.11 15.94
N ARG A 586 24.73 1.79 16.09
CA ARG A 586 25.99 1.10 15.76
C ARG A 586 25.76 0.15 14.59
N ALA A 587 26.73 0.02 13.70
CA ALA A 587 26.69 -0.92 12.58
C ALA A 587 28.10 -1.34 12.17
N GLN A 588 28.22 -2.52 11.57
CA GLN A 588 29.46 -3.02 10.98
C GLN A 588 29.33 -3.13 9.44
N SER A 589 30.28 -2.58 8.68
CA SER A 589 30.32 -2.79 7.22
C SER A 589 30.56 -4.25 6.89
N PHE A 590 30.28 -4.61 5.64
CA PHE A 590 30.61 -5.95 5.14
C PHE A 590 32.10 -6.29 5.24
N ASP A 591 32.97 -5.28 5.12
CA ASP A 591 34.43 -5.45 5.16
C ASP A 591 34.98 -5.40 6.60
N GLY A 592 34.14 -5.10 7.61
CA GLY A 592 34.45 -5.21 9.03
C GLY A 592 34.58 -3.88 9.79
N ASP A 593 34.50 -2.74 9.09
CA ASP A 593 34.60 -1.41 9.71
C ASP A 593 33.38 -1.11 10.59
N GLU A 594 33.59 -0.44 11.71
CA GLU A 594 32.52 -0.08 12.64
C GLU A 594 32.08 1.37 12.44
N PHE A 595 30.77 1.60 12.55
CA PHE A 595 30.13 2.90 12.38
C PHE A 595 29.27 3.18 13.60
N GLU A 596 29.35 4.41 14.08
CA GLU A 596 28.51 4.92 15.16
C GLU A 596 27.87 6.25 14.74
N LEU A 597 26.58 6.41 15.03
CA LEU A 597 25.82 7.63 14.76
C LEU A 597 24.95 7.98 15.96
N ASN A 598 25.20 9.16 16.55
CA ASN A 598 24.39 9.70 17.63
C ASN A 598 23.22 10.50 17.04
N ILE A 599 22.01 10.13 17.46
CA ILE A 599 20.76 10.74 16.98
C ILE A 599 20.08 11.42 18.16
N PRO A 600 19.91 12.75 18.14
CA PRO A 600 19.24 13.48 19.22
C PRO A 600 17.75 13.12 19.28
N VAL A 601 17.22 13.07 20.50
CA VAL A 601 15.80 12.78 20.76
C VAL A 601 15.03 14.08 20.97
N LEU A 602 13.99 14.26 20.17
CA LEU A 602 13.05 15.38 20.25
C LEU A 602 11.76 14.90 20.92
N VAL A 603 11.41 15.48 22.06
CA VAL A 603 10.19 15.10 22.79
C VAL A 603 9.01 15.92 22.29
N SER A 604 7.97 15.23 21.83
CA SER A 604 6.69 15.84 21.45
C SER A 604 6.13 16.64 22.63
N PRO A 605 5.67 17.89 22.40
CA PRO A 605 5.17 18.76 23.45
C PRO A 605 3.84 18.27 24.04
N SER A 606 3.00 17.63 23.21
CA SER A 606 1.71 17.09 23.63
C SER A 606 1.73 15.55 23.67
N PRO A 607 1.05 14.94 24.66
CA PRO A 607 0.81 13.50 24.67
C PRO A 607 0.03 13.05 23.43
N SER A 608 0.39 11.87 22.93
CA SER A 608 -0.08 11.31 21.67
C SER A 608 0.09 9.78 21.72
N SER A 609 -0.70 9.05 20.94
CA SER A 609 -0.59 7.59 20.83
C SER A 609 -0.15 7.12 19.43
N SER A 610 0.13 8.03 18.50
CA SER A 610 0.40 7.67 17.10
C SER A 610 1.68 6.84 16.93
N ILE A 611 2.77 7.21 17.62
CA ILE A 611 4.03 6.46 17.61
C ILE A 611 3.88 5.16 18.41
N HIS A 612 3.15 5.16 19.53
CA HIS A 612 2.86 3.94 20.29
C HIS A 612 2.12 2.91 19.43
N VAL A 613 1.07 3.34 18.73
CA VAL A 613 0.27 2.49 17.84
C VAL A 613 1.14 1.97 16.69
N THR A 614 1.96 2.83 16.08
CA THR A 614 2.87 2.41 15.01
C THR A 614 3.92 1.41 15.51
N ALA A 615 4.53 1.66 16.67
CA ALA A 615 5.49 0.77 17.31
C ALA A 615 4.86 -0.60 17.64
N ALA A 616 3.66 -0.60 18.21
CA ALA A 616 2.91 -1.81 18.52
C ALA A 616 2.53 -2.59 17.25
N LYS A 617 2.12 -1.93 16.16
CA LYS A 617 1.88 -2.58 14.87
C LYS A 617 3.15 -3.23 14.31
N LYS A 618 4.31 -2.57 14.41
CA LYS A 618 5.59 -3.16 13.96
C LYS A 618 6.04 -4.33 14.83
N LEU A 619 5.78 -4.29 16.14
CA LEU A 619 5.99 -5.44 17.04
C LEU A 619 5.08 -6.62 16.66
N ILE A 620 3.78 -6.36 16.43
CA ILE A 620 2.82 -7.36 15.94
C ILE A 620 3.31 -7.96 14.62
N GLN A 621 3.71 -7.13 13.66
CA GLN A 621 4.23 -7.58 12.36
C GLN A 621 5.46 -8.48 12.53
N ALA A 622 6.37 -8.17 13.45
CA ALA A 622 7.54 -9.01 13.73
C ALA A 622 7.16 -10.39 14.30
N PHE A 623 6.12 -10.48 15.15
CA PHE A 623 5.60 -11.76 15.64
C PHE A 623 4.86 -12.54 14.53
N GLU A 624 4.05 -11.86 13.72
CA GLU A 624 3.35 -12.46 12.56
C GLU A 624 4.37 -13.04 11.56
N ASP A 625 5.44 -12.30 11.29
CA ASP A 625 6.53 -12.78 10.46
C ASP A 625 7.22 -13.99 11.08
N THR A 626 7.43 -14.06 12.39
CA THR A 626 8.18 -15.17 13.02
C THR A 626 7.35 -16.45 13.18
N SER A 627 6.02 -16.32 13.24
CA SER A 627 5.08 -17.43 13.46
C SER A 627 4.93 -18.39 12.27
N THR A 628 5.74 -18.24 11.22
CA THR A 628 5.70 -19.05 10.00
C THR A 628 6.79 -20.14 9.95
N THR A 629 7.75 -20.13 10.89
CA THR A 629 8.83 -21.13 10.92
C THR A 629 8.39 -22.51 11.42
N THR A 630 8.52 -23.52 10.55
CA THR A 630 8.04 -24.92 10.73
C THR A 630 8.79 -25.75 11.79
N ASP A 631 9.89 -25.26 12.38
CA ASP A 631 10.84 -26.13 13.11
C ASP A 631 10.60 -26.28 14.63
N GLN A 632 9.71 -25.51 15.27
CA GLN A 632 9.23 -25.76 16.66
C GLN A 632 7.81 -25.20 16.87
N PRO A 633 6.73 -25.93 16.52
CA PRO A 633 5.48 -25.26 16.12
C PRO A 633 4.63 -24.75 17.30
N LEU A 634 4.16 -25.63 18.18
CA LEU A 634 2.96 -25.31 18.98
C LEU A 634 3.20 -24.36 20.17
N ARG A 635 4.38 -24.38 20.80
CA ARG A 635 4.63 -23.60 22.02
C ARG A 635 5.02 -22.14 21.71
N ASN A 636 5.72 -21.92 20.60
CA ASN A 636 6.13 -20.58 20.19
C ASN A 636 5.01 -19.84 19.46
N GLU A 637 4.20 -20.54 18.64
CA GLU A 637 3.01 -19.94 17.99
C GLU A 637 1.98 -19.46 19.01
N CYS A 638 1.62 -20.28 20.01
CA CYS A 638 0.68 -19.87 21.06
C CYS A 638 1.18 -18.66 21.87
N LYS A 639 2.51 -18.55 22.10
CA LYS A 639 3.12 -17.38 22.75
C LYS A 639 3.05 -16.15 21.86
N ASN A 640 3.43 -16.27 20.59
CA ASN A 640 3.36 -15.16 19.63
C ASN A 640 1.92 -14.66 19.46
N GLN A 641 0.95 -15.56 19.34
CA GLN A 641 -0.48 -15.21 19.32
C GLN A 641 -0.89 -14.45 20.58
N ALA A 642 -0.50 -14.94 21.76
CA ALA A 642 -0.83 -14.27 23.01
C ALA A 642 -0.17 -12.87 23.10
N GLU A 643 1.07 -12.71 22.63
CA GLU A 643 1.76 -11.41 22.55
C GLU A 643 1.07 -10.44 21.57
N ILE A 644 0.63 -10.94 20.41
CA ILE A 644 -0.15 -10.16 19.44
C ILE A 644 -1.47 -9.71 20.06
N VAL A 645 -2.18 -10.60 20.78
CA VAL A 645 -3.42 -10.25 21.49
C VAL A 645 -3.16 -9.22 22.58
N ARG A 646 -2.07 -9.36 23.35
CA ARG A 646 -1.66 -8.39 24.38
C ARG A 646 -1.42 -7.00 23.78
N LEU A 647 -0.64 -6.90 22.69
CA LEU A 647 -0.36 -5.63 22.02
C LEU A 647 -1.62 -5.04 21.37
N GLY A 648 -2.39 -5.87 20.66
CA GLY A 648 -3.61 -5.43 19.97
C GLY A 648 -4.67 -4.90 20.93
N THR A 649 -4.87 -5.55 22.08
CA THR A 649 -5.82 -5.06 23.10
C THR A 649 -5.29 -3.83 23.85
N THR A 650 -3.98 -3.78 24.15
CA THR A 650 -3.38 -2.63 24.87
C THR A 650 -3.42 -1.34 24.06
N TYR A 651 -3.10 -1.42 22.76
CA TYR A 651 -3.01 -0.25 21.87
C TYR A 651 -4.22 -0.10 20.94
N SER A 652 -5.27 -0.90 21.14
CA SER A 652 -6.49 -0.91 20.32
C SER A 652 -6.19 -1.10 18.83
N ILE A 653 -5.42 -2.13 18.47
CA ILE A 653 -5.04 -2.43 17.08
C ILE A 653 -5.75 -3.71 16.61
N ALA A 654 -6.37 -3.66 15.43
CA ALA A 654 -6.83 -4.85 14.73
C ALA A 654 -5.64 -5.56 14.04
N SER A 655 -5.58 -6.89 14.15
CA SER A 655 -4.45 -7.71 13.68
C SER A 655 -4.94 -9.09 13.19
N SER A 656 -4.02 -9.98 12.83
CA SER A 656 -4.33 -11.39 12.56
C SER A 656 -5.09 -12.10 13.70
N HIS A 657 -4.88 -11.70 14.96
CA HIS A 657 -5.48 -12.32 16.14
C HIS A 657 -6.39 -11.40 16.97
N THR A 658 -6.60 -10.15 16.55
CA THR A 658 -7.47 -9.19 17.25
C THR A 658 -8.43 -8.50 16.29
N SER A 659 -9.64 -8.19 16.76
CA SER A 659 -10.69 -7.59 15.94
C SER A 659 -11.49 -6.57 16.75
N PHE A 660 -12.04 -5.56 16.08
CA PHE A 660 -12.97 -4.63 16.72
C PHE A 660 -14.37 -5.21 16.68
N ILE A 661 -15.08 -5.13 17.80
CA ILE A 661 -16.52 -5.36 17.87
C ILE A 661 -17.23 -4.14 18.46
N ALA A 662 -18.33 -3.74 17.82
CA ALA A 662 -19.23 -2.69 18.30
C ALA A 662 -20.66 -3.25 18.33
N VAL A 663 -21.24 -3.36 19.53
CA VAL A 663 -22.61 -3.85 19.77
C VAL A 663 -23.48 -2.72 20.32
N ASP A 664 -24.63 -2.49 19.69
CA ASP A 664 -25.64 -1.58 20.21
C ASP A 664 -26.51 -2.28 21.27
N GLU A 665 -26.24 -1.98 22.54
CA GLU A 665 -27.01 -2.52 23.67
C GLU A 665 -28.40 -1.88 23.83
N SER A 666 -28.78 -0.91 23.00
CA SER A 666 -30.01 -0.12 23.19
C SER A 666 -31.32 -0.83 22.85
N GLY A 667 -31.31 -2.11 22.44
CA GLY A 667 -32.49 -2.97 22.35
C GLY A 667 -32.53 -3.95 21.17
N SER A 668 -33.35 -4.99 21.28
CA SER A 668 -33.55 -6.03 20.24
C SER A 668 -34.19 -5.49 18.94
N LEU A 669 -34.12 -6.26 17.86
CA LEU A 669 -34.70 -5.91 16.54
C LEU A 669 -36.14 -5.38 16.63
N LYS A 670 -36.97 -6.02 17.47
CA LYS A 670 -38.38 -5.65 17.68
C LYS A 670 -38.52 -4.27 18.33
N GLU A 671 -37.66 -3.93 19.27
CA GLU A 671 -37.67 -2.62 19.94
C GLU A 671 -37.18 -1.53 19.01
N ARG A 672 -36.11 -1.80 18.26
CA ARG A 672 -35.56 -0.88 17.24
C ARG A 672 -36.59 -0.61 16.14
N THR A 673 -37.28 -1.65 15.65
CA THR A 673 -38.36 -1.51 14.66
C THR A 673 -39.51 -0.65 15.18
N LYS A 674 -39.97 -0.87 16.43
CA LYS A 674 -41.01 -0.04 17.06
C LYS A 674 -40.60 1.43 17.16
N ARG A 675 -39.35 1.71 17.57
CA ARG A 675 -38.82 3.08 17.66
C ARG A 675 -38.72 3.74 16.29
N GLN A 676 -38.32 3.00 15.26
CA GLN A 676 -38.24 3.50 13.89
C GLN A 676 -39.62 3.87 13.34
N VAL A 677 -40.63 3.00 13.52
CA VAL A 677 -42.02 3.27 13.13
C VAL A 677 -42.59 4.49 13.90
N ALA A 678 -42.27 4.62 15.19
CA ALA A 678 -42.67 5.79 15.98
C ALA A 678 -42.02 7.09 15.46
N ARG A 679 -40.74 7.06 15.07
CA ARG A 679 -40.05 8.21 14.45
C ARG A 679 -40.67 8.60 13.10
N PHE A 680 -40.99 7.63 12.24
CA PHE A 680 -41.66 7.90 10.95
C PHE A 680 -43.06 8.48 11.13
N ARG A 681 -43.82 8.05 12.15
CA ARG A 681 -45.12 8.67 12.48
C ARG A 681 -44.99 10.12 12.94
N ASN A 682 -43.93 10.44 13.68
CA ASN A 682 -43.71 11.78 14.21
C ASN A 682 -43.06 12.75 13.21
N SER A 683 -42.48 12.26 12.11
CA SER A 683 -41.89 13.07 11.04
C SER A 683 -42.84 13.39 9.88
N MET A 684 -44.07 12.85 9.87
CA MET A 684 -45.10 13.30 8.93
C MET A 684 -45.67 14.66 9.36
N PRO A 685 -45.72 15.67 8.48
CA PRO A 685 -46.47 16.89 8.76
C PRO A 685 -47.95 16.53 8.95
N PRO A 686 -48.70 17.21 9.85
CA PRO A 686 -50.11 16.91 10.05
C PRO A 686 -50.86 17.17 8.75
N THR A 687 -51.29 16.09 8.09
CA THR A 687 -52.22 16.16 6.96
C THR A 687 -53.55 16.71 7.47
N TYR A 688 -53.83 17.97 7.12
CA TYR A 688 -55.15 18.55 7.23
C TYR A 688 -56.07 17.93 6.17
N GLY A 689 -57.20 17.38 6.62
CA GLY A 689 -58.41 17.31 5.80
C GLY A 689 -58.81 15.92 5.30
N GLY A 690 -59.73 15.28 6.02
CA GLY A 690 -60.49 14.11 5.57
C GLY A 690 -61.57 13.74 6.58
N LEU A 691 -62.68 14.50 6.57
CA LEU A 691 -63.89 14.25 7.36
C LEU A 691 -64.40 12.80 7.18
N PRO A 692 -64.78 12.09 8.25
CA PRO A 692 -65.81 11.06 8.16
C PRO A 692 -67.17 11.67 8.53
N ALA A 693 -68.14 11.52 7.63
CA ALA A 693 -69.52 11.90 7.87
C ALA A 693 -70.23 10.85 8.75
N GLY A 694 -70.76 11.32 9.89
CA GLY A 694 -72.09 10.95 10.40
C GLY A 694 -72.28 9.60 11.11
N ALA A 695 -72.48 9.65 12.42
CA ALA A 695 -73.74 9.21 13.06
C ALA A 695 -73.77 9.64 14.55
N ALA A 696 -74.95 10.12 14.96
CA ALA A 696 -75.23 10.76 16.23
C ALA A 696 -75.24 9.82 17.45
N SER A 697 -74.97 10.35 18.65
CA SER A 697 -75.94 10.32 19.79
C SER A 697 -75.35 10.92 21.08
N ARG A 698 -76.04 11.96 21.56
CA ARG A 698 -76.41 12.32 22.95
C ARG A 698 -75.38 12.32 24.10
N CYS A 699 -75.34 13.49 24.75
CA CYS A 699 -75.66 13.76 26.17
C CYS A 699 -74.49 14.29 27.02
N GLY A 700 -74.74 15.43 27.70
CA GLY A 700 -74.16 15.71 29.02
C GLY A 700 -73.44 17.05 29.21
N MET A 701 -74.17 18.02 29.80
CA MET A 701 -73.69 19.18 30.59
C MET A 701 -72.39 18.89 31.40
N ARG A 702 -71.51 19.83 31.78
CA ARG A 702 -71.77 21.12 32.46
C ARG A 702 -70.49 21.97 32.58
N MET A 703 -70.68 23.28 32.49
CA MET A 703 -69.90 24.45 32.94
C MET A 703 -68.81 24.25 34.01
N LEU A 704 -67.71 25.02 33.90
CA LEU A 704 -67.44 26.20 34.75
C LEU A 704 -66.31 27.09 34.18
N ALA A 705 -66.61 28.38 34.09
CA ALA A 705 -65.71 29.48 33.74
C ALA A 705 -65.09 30.10 35.00
N ALA A 706 -63.95 30.79 34.88
CA ALA A 706 -63.85 32.24 35.18
C ALA A 706 -62.39 32.76 35.27
N CYS A 707 -62.15 33.80 34.46
CA CYS A 707 -61.51 35.10 34.77
C CYS A 707 -60.04 35.21 35.23
N ALA A 708 -59.30 36.02 34.45
CA ALA A 708 -58.06 36.72 34.82
C ALA A 708 -58.33 37.98 35.67
N PRO A 709 -57.30 38.52 36.36
CA PRO A 709 -56.94 39.94 36.23
C PRO A 709 -55.40 40.25 36.19
N PRO A 710 -54.98 41.52 35.96
CA PRO A 710 -53.70 41.93 35.32
C PRO A 710 -52.65 42.59 36.30
N PRO A 711 -51.53 43.21 35.83
CA PRO A 711 -50.26 43.38 36.57
C PRO A 711 -49.98 44.81 37.12
N PRO A 712 -48.83 45.02 37.77
CA PRO A 712 -47.95 46.17 37.46
C PRO A 712 -46.45 45.76 37.46
N GLY A 713 -45.47 46.42 36.82
CA GLY A 713 -45.36 47.73 36.17
C GLY A 713 -44.00 48.37 36.50
N GLY A 714 -43.24 48.78 35.47
CA GLY A 714 -42.14 49.77 35.53
C GLY A 714 -40.71 49.23 35.81
N ALA A 715 -39.63 49.72 35.19
CA ALA A 715 -39.46 50.85 34.28
C ALA A 715 -38.13 50.75 33.50
N VAL A 716 -38.16 51.42 32.35
CA VAL A 716 -37.17 51.71 31.28
C VAL A 716 -36.30 52.94 31.66
N PRO A 717 -35.25 53.40 30.92
CA PRO A 717 -35.27 53.85 29.49
C PRO A 717 -34.05 53.42 28.64
N MET A 718 -34.13 53.18 27.31
CA MET A 718 -34.20 54.13 26.16
C MET A 718 -33.06 55.18 26.16
N SER A 719 -32.28 55.46 25.11
CA SER A 719 -32.53 55.36 23.66
C SER A 719 -31.25 55.54 22.78
N ALA A 720 -31.26 54.90 21.61
CA ALA A 720 -30.87 55.35 20.26
C ALA A 720 -29.60 56.20 19.99
N PHE A 721 -28.77 55.73 19.05
CA PHE A 721 -28.31 56.51 17.89
C PHE A 721 -28.10 55.61 16.66
N SER A 722 -28.51 56.11 15.50
CA SER A 722 -28.43 55.53 14.16
C SER A 722 -27.24 56.09 13.40
N VAL A 723 -26.39 55.26 12.76
CA VAL A 723 -25.57 55.65 11.60
C VAL A 723 -25.25 54.42 10.71
N ARG A 724 -25.90 54.38 9.53
CA ARG A 724 -25.35 54.19 8.17
C ARG A 724 -24.24 53.14 7.94
N ALA A 725 -24.58 52.03 7.27
CA ALA A 725 -23.65 51.19 6.52
C ALA A 725 -23.76 51.50 5.00
N PRO A 726 -22.65 51.55 4.24
CA PRO A 726 -22.68 51.83 2.80
C PRO A 726 -22.98 50.58 1.96
N ALA A 727 -23.70 50.79 0.86
CA ALA A 727 -23.98 49.81 -0.18
C ALA A 727 -22.74 49.49 -1.05
N PRO A 728 -22.63 48.28 -1.62
CA PRO A 728 -21.85 48.07 -2.83
C PRO A 728 -22.70 48.44 -4.06
N GLY A 729 -22.17 49.35 -4.89
CA GLY A 729 -22.78 49.76 -6.15
C GLY A 729 -22.77 48.63 -7.18
N GLY A 730 -23.87 48.52 -7.92
CA GLY A 730 -23.99 47.64 -9.06
C GLY A 730 -23.49 48.28 -10.35
N MET A 731 -23.07 47.42 -11.29
CA MET A 731 -23.22 47.69 -12.72
C MET A 731 -24.10 46.58 -13.31
N MET A 732 -25.26 47.00 -13.82
CA MET A 732 -26.12 46.21 -14.71
C MET A 732 -25.60 46.31 -16.15
N ALA A 733 -25.69 45.19 -16.88
CA ALA A 733 -26.28 45.07 -18.22
C ALA A 733 -26.10 43.61 -18.68
N ARG A 734 -27.02 42.90 -19.34
CA ARG A 734 -28.43 43.09 -19.68
C ARG A 734 -28.86 41.71 -20.19
N ALA A 735 -29.85 41.08 -19.57
CA ALA A 735 -30.53 39.91 -20.13
C ALA A 735 -31.79 40.37 -20.88
N ALA A 736 -32.11 39.68 -21.97
CA ALA A 736 -33.46 39.61 -22.52
C ALA A 736 -33.68 38.22 -23.16
N PRO A 737 -34.93 37.73 -23.21
CA PRO A 737 -35.25 36.32 -22.94
C PRO A 737 -35.93 35.60 -24.12
N ILE A 738 -36.04 34.27 -24.05
CA ILE A 738 -37.02 33.51 -24.86
C ILE A 738 -37.72 32.42 -24.02
N MET A 739 -39.06 32.46 -24.06
CA MET A 739 -40.10 31.54 -23.54
C MET A 739 -39.95 30.10 -24.06
N MET A 740 -40.10 29.03 -23.26
CA MET A 740 -41.31 28.35 -22.72
C MET A 740 -42.13 27.46 -23.69
N MET A 741 -42.26 26.18 -23.28
CA MET A 741 -43.32 25.18 -23.51
C MET A 741 -43.40 24.45 -24.86
N ALA A 742 -43.85 23.19 -25.02
CA ALA A 742 -44.07 22.01 -24.16
C ALA A 742 -44.55 20.84 -25.06
N GLN A 743 -44.54 19.61 -24.50
CA GLN A 743 -45.41 18.44 -24.81
C GLN A 743 -45.12 17.45 -25.97
N ALA A 744 -44.87 16.21 -25.54
CA ALA A 744 -45.69 14.99 -25.74
C ALA A 744 -45.35 13.94 -26.82
N LYS A 745 -45.14 12.71 -26.28
CA LYS A 745 -45.60 11.36 -26.68
C LYS A 745 -45.22 10.80 -28.06
N SER A 746 -44.60 9.62 -28.05
CA SER A 746 -45.01 8.51 -28.92
C SER A 746 -44.46 7.16 -28.42
N SER A 747 -45.37 6.20 -28.30
CA SER A 747 -45.19 4.79 -28.00
C SER A 747 -44.98 3.96 -29.27
N THR A 748 -44.25 2.85 -29.21
CA THR A 748 -44.42 1.77 -30.22
C THR A 748 -44.35 0.39 -29.59
N ARG A 749 -45.45 -0.36 -29.76
CA ARG A 749 -45.64 -1.80 -29.50
C ARG A 749 -45.41 -2.60 -30.78
N PHE A 750 -44.79 -3.78 -30.61
CA PHE A 750 -45.03 -5.09 -31.26
C PHE A 750 -45.55 -5.21 -32.71
N THR A 751 -44.87 -6.04 -33.53
CA THR A 751 -45.26 -7.39 -34.05
C THR A 751 -44.16 -7.92 -35.01
N LYS A 752 -43.57 -9.13 -34.80
CA LYS A 752 -43.84 -10.44 -35.49
C LYS A 752 -43.93 -10.33 -37.02
N LYS A 753 -43.34 -11.17 -37.90
CA LYS A 753 -42.73 -12.52 -37.85
C LYS A 753 -42.19 -12.80 -39.28
N ASP A 754 -41.15 -13.62 -39.45
CA ASP A 754 -41.09 -14.78 -40.37
C ASP A 754 -39.66 -15.14 -40.85
N GLU A 755 -39.40 -16.44 -40.77
CA GLU A 755 -38.28 -17.24 -41.29
C GLU A 755 -38.07 -17.06 -42.80
N VAL A 756 -36.83 -17.23 -43.30
CA VAL A 756 -36.48 -18.26 -44.30
C VAL A 756 -34.97 -18.60 -44.20
N LYS A 757 -34.69 -19.90 -44.39
CA LYS A 757 -33.43 -20.67 -44.31
C LYS A 757 -32.37 -20.40 -45.39
N GLY A 758 -31.13 -20.78 -45.03
CA GLY A 758 -30.15 -21.46 -45.90
C GLY A 758 -29.14 -20.52 -46.58
N GLY A 759 -27.86 -20.82 -46.71
CA GLY A 759 -27.06 -21.99 -46.36
C GLY A 759 -25.69 -21.88 -47.06
N GLY A 760 -24.63 -22.29 -46.38
CA GLY A 760 -23.41 -22.86 -46.98
C GLY A 760 -22.45 -21.96 -47.78
N PRO A 761 -21.21 -22.44 -48.01
CA PRO A 761 -20.00 -21.61 -48.00
C PRO A 761 -19.22 -21.60 -49.34
N GLY A 762 -18.23 -20.71 -49.49
CA GLY A 762 -17.22 -20.78 -50.56
C GLY A 762 -16.34 -19.52 -50.58
N LEU A 763 -15.09 -19.60 -50.11
CA LEU A 763 -13.88 -19.89 -50.90
C LEU A 763 -13.38 -18.71 -51.77
N ALA A 764 -12.48 -17.92 -51.16
CA ALA A 764 -11.15 -17.53 -51.68
C ALA A 764 -11.06 -16.79 -53.06
N PRO A 765 -9.86 -16.43 -53.55
CA PRO A 765 -9.19 -15.16 -53.21
C PRO A 765 -8.69 -14.37 -54.45
N ASN A 766 -7.92 -13.31 -54.16
CA ASN A 766 -6.79 -12.77 -54.93
C ASN A 766 -6.94 -11.64 -55.96
N SER A 767 -5.90 -10.79 -55.86
CA SER A 767 -5.18 -10.02 -56.89
C SER A 767 -5.81 -8.68 -57.30
N VAL A 768 -5.19 -7.53 -57.00
CA VAL A 768 -3.90 -6.97 -57.51
C VAL A 768 -3.98 -6.57 -58.99
N ARG A 769 -4.12 -5.26 -59.22
CA ARG A 769 -3.48 -4.38 -60.23
C ARG A 769 -4.33 -3.10 -60.29
N GLY A 770 -3.79 -1.88 -60.31
CA GLY A 770 -2.49 -1.42 -60.77
C GLY A 770 -2.68 -0.59 -62.05
N GLY A 771 -2.41 0.71 -61.97
CA GLY A 771 -2.37 1.67 -63.10
C GLY A 771 -3.69 2.44 -63.25
N GLY A 772 -3.75 3.77 -63.24
CA GLY A 772 -2.76 4.78 -63.63
C GLY A 772 -3.23 5.43 -64.94
N GLY A 773 -3.51 6.74 -64.92
CA GLY A 773 -3.76 7.49 -66.17
C GLY A 773 -4.67 8.72 -66.04
N MET A 774 -4.04 9.87 -65.81
CA MET A 774 -4.29 11.23 -66.37
C MET A 774 -5.18 11.28 -67.64
N LEU A 775 -5.89 12.33 -68.05
CA LEU A 775 -5.92 13.80 -67.81
C LEU A 775 -7.14 14.32 -68.61
N LEU A 776 -7.78 15.44 -68.20
CA LEU A 776 -8.28 16.54 -69.07
C LEU A 776 -9.04 17.61 -68.25
N GLY A 777 -8.55 18.86 -68.26
CA GLY A 777 -9.24 20.07 -67.76
C GLY A 777 -10.24 20.61 -68.79
N ALA A 778 -11.09 21.63 -68.58
CA ALA A 778 -11.36 22.66 -67.57
C ALA A 778 -12.75 23.30 -67.95
N PRO A 779 -13.21 24.48 -67.46
CA PRO A 779 -13.52 24.97 -66.12
C PRO A 779 -14.97 25.55 -66.00
N ARG A 780 -15.26 26.19 -64.83
CA ARG A 780 -16.45 26.97 -64.38
C ARG A 780 -17.42 26.15 -63.53
N GLY A 781 -17.85 26.53 -62.33
CA GLY A 781 -17.75 27.77 -61.54
C GLY A 781 -18.91 27.73 -60.54
N ASP A 782 -18.59 27.93 -59.26
CA ASP A 782 -19.44 28.10 -58.07
C ASP A 782 -20.56 27.08 -57.77
N LYS A 783 -20.33 26.30 -56.70
CA LYS A 783 -21.35 26.03 -55.66
C LYS A 783 -20.68 25.56 -54.36
N MET A 784 -21.15 26.18 -53.29
CA MET A 784 -20.75 26.03 -51.90
C MET A 784 -21.20 24.65 -51.39
N GLU A 785 -20.26 23.78 -51.02
CA GLU A 785 -20.55 22.48 -50.39
C GLU A 785 -20.08 22.49 -48.93
N MET A 786 -20.96 22.00 -48.05
CA MET A 786 -20.72 21.84 -46.62
C MET A 786 -19.87 20.60 -46.39
N ASP A 787 -18.74 20.81 -45.70
CA ASP A 787 -17.76 19.78 -45.38
C ASP A 787 -18.20 19.01 -44.11
N PHE A 788 -18.49 17.72 -44.26
CA PHE A 788 -18.69 16.80 -43.13
C PHE A 788 -17.32 16.28 -42.69
N SER A 789 -16.63 17.03 -41.82
CA SER A 789 -15.41 16.56 -41.18
C SER A 789 -15.72 15.53 -40.09
N ILE A 790 -15.23 14.30 -40.28
CA ILE A 790 -15.12 13.28 -39.23
C ILE A 790 -14.17 13.83 -38.14
N PRO A 791 -14.47 13.72 -36.83
CA PRO A 791 -13.55 14.19 -35.80
C PRO A 791 -12.28 13.34 -35.84
N SER A 792 -11.14 14.00 -36.05
CA SER A 792 -9.81 13.43 -35.90
C SER A 792 -9.66 12.80 -34.51
N SER A 793 -9.11 11.60 -34.47
CA SER A 793 -8.67 10.95 -33.23
C SER A 793 -7.88 11.92 -32.33
N PRO A 794 -8.02 11.83 -31.00
CA PRO A 794 -7.25 12.68 -30.11
C PRO A 794 -5.75 12.50 -30.36
N PRO A 795 -4.93 13.58 -30.22
CA PRO A 795 -3.49 13.47 -30.38
C PRO A 795 -2.92 12.46 -29.37
N PRO A 796 -1.84 11.74 -29.73
CA PRO A 796 -1.17 10.86 -28.77
C PRO A 796 -0.69 11.66 -27.55
N PRO A 797 -0.67 11.05 -26.36
CA PRO A 797 -0.21 11.71 -25.14
C PRO A 797 1.23 12.22 -25.32
N ALA A 798 1.54 13.35 -24.66
CA ALA A 798 2.88 13.90 -24.66
C ALA A 798 3.87 12.89 -24.05
N GLU A 799 4.96 12.65 -24.77
CA GLU A 799 6.05 11.75 -24.35
C GLU A 799 6.66 12.23 -23.03
N THR A 800 6.73 11.35 -22.03
CA THR A 800 7.27 11.69 -20.71
C THR A 800 8.80 11.64 -20.69
N ASP A 801 9.43 12.32 -19.73
CA ASP A 801 10.90 12.25 -19.56
C ASP A 801 11.39 10.83 -19.25
N SER A 802 10.57 10.02 -18.58
CA SER A 802 10.84 8.59 -18.33
C SER A 802 10.81 7.78 -19.64
N ASP A 803 9.86 8.05 -20.54
CA ASP A 803 9.81 7.42 -21.86
C ASP A 803 11.06 7.75 -22.69
N ARG A 804 11.55 8.99 -22.61
CA ARG A 804 12.80 9.38 -23.26
C ARG A 804 14.01 8.67 -22.66
N LEU A 805 14.06 8.56 -21.34
CA LEU A 805 15.14 7.84 -20.67
C LEU A 805 15.16 6.35 -21.05
N ASP A 806 13.99 5.69 -21.14
CA ASP A 806 13.89 4.31 -21.67
C ASP A 806 14.42 4.21 -23.10
N GLN A 807 14.01 5.13 -23.98
CA GLN A 807 14.50 5.16 -25.37
C GLN A 807 16.02 5.33 -25.46
N ILE A 808 16.59 6.24 -24.67
CA ILE A 808 18.05 6.42 -24.59
C ILE A 808 18.71 5.15 -24.04
N ALA A 809 18.20 4.58 -22.94
CA ALA A 809 18.75 3.38 -22.31
C ALA A 809 18.76 2.17 -23.27
N ARG A 810 17.73 2.01 -24.11
CA ARG A 810 17.65 0.96 -25.14
C ARG A 810 18.76 1.03 -26.17
N THR A 811 19.32 2.21 -26.40
CA THR A 811 20.42 2.41 -27.36
C THR A 811 21.80 2.21 -26.74
N GLN A 812 21.91 2.12 -25.40
CA GLN A 812 23.20 1.93 -24.72
C GLN A 812 23.64 0.47 -24.83
N ALA A 813 24.83 0.20 -25.35
CA ALA A 813 25.46 -1.11 -25.36
C ALA A 813 25.98 -1.54 -23.97
N PHE A 814 26.37 -2.80 -23.83
CA PHE A 814 26.89 -3.38 -22.58
C PHE A 814 28.09 -2.59 -22.02
N ASP A 815 28.98 -2.13 -22.90
CA ASP A 815 30.22 -1.44 -22.54
C ASP A 815 30.01 0.04 -22.17
N GLY A 816 28.79 0.56 -22.33
CA GLY A 816 28.44 1.96 -22.06
C GLY A 816 28.40 2.86 -23.30
N SER A 817 28.77 2.36 -24.47
CA SER A 817 28.63 3.08 -25.74
C SER A 817 27.16 3.19 -26.18
N PHE A 818 26.86 4.06 -27.15
CA PHE A 818 25.50 4.22 -27.68
C PHE A 818 25.45 4.02 -29.19
N ASP A 819 24.38 3.37 -29.64
CA ASP A 819 24.03 3.25 -31.06
C ASP A 819 23.68 4.63 -31.66
N GLN A 820 24.03 4.87 -32.92
CA GLN A 820 23.73 6.14 -33.62
C GLN A 820 22.24 6.53 -33.61
N ARG A 821 21.32 5.56 -33.46
CA ARG A 821 19.88 5.81 -33.28
C ARG A 821 19.58 6.73 -32.10
N VAL A 822 20.45 6.79 -31.08
CA VAL A 822 20.29 7.71 -29.94
C VAL A 822 20.21 9.17 -30.41
N LEU A 823 20.92 9.53 -31.49
CA LEU A 823 20.90 10.89 -32.04
C LEU A 823 19.49 11.30 -32.49
N GLN A 824 18.69 10.36 -32.98
CA GLN A 824 17.30 10.64 -33.36
C GLN A 824 16.43 10.91 -32.12
N VAL A 825 16.64 10.15 -31.04
CA VAL A 825 15.95 10.33 -29.75
C VAL A 825 16.29 11.70 -29.15
N LEU A 826 17.57 12.07 -29.21
CA LEU A 826 18.09 13.37 -28.79
C LEU A 826 17.71 14.52 -29.74
N ARG A 827 17.02 14.24 -30.86
CA ARG A 827 16.62 15.19 -31.91
C ARG A 827 17.77 15.89 -32.64
N PHE A 828 18.92 15.22 -32.77
CA PHE A 828 20.02 15.64 -33.62
C PHE A 828 19.82 15.19 -35.07
N THR A 829 20.05 16.10 -36.02
CA THR A 829 19.90 15.80 -37.46
C THR A 829 21.15 15.13 -38.05
N LYS A 830 22.37 15.56 -37.68
CA LYS A 830 23.67 14.92 -38.00
C LYS A 830 24.80 15.35 -37.03
N LEU A 831 25.73 14.45 -36.74
CA LEU A 831 27.05 14.80 -36.19
C LEU A 831 27.93 15.32 -37.34
N ASN A 832 28.23 16.62 -37.34
CA ASN A 832 29.10 17.23 -38.34
C ASN A 832 30.54 17.35 -37.78
N GLU A 833 31.55 17.54 -38.65
CA GLU A 833 32.95 17.79 -38.25
C GLU A 833 33.11 19.01 -37.30
N GLU A 834 32.13 19.92 -37.29
CA GLU A 834 32.03 21.03 -36.34
C GLU A 834 31.92 20.54 -34.88
N TRP A 835 31.17 19.48 -34.60
CA TRP A 835 31.05 18.94 -33.23
C TRP A 835 32.35 18.33 -32.72
N LYS A 836 33.07 17.60 -33.60
CA LYS A 836 34.39 17.06 -33.28
C LYS A 836 35.39 18.18 -32.96
N THR A 837 35.27 19.31 -33.65
CA THR A 837 36.12 20.49 -33.47
C THR A 837 35.75 21.27 -32.20
N GLN A 838 34.45 21.44 -31.92
CA GLN A 838 33.95 22.22 -30.78
C GLN A 838 34.10 21.50 -29.44
N VAL A 839 33.86 20.19 -29.41
CA VAL A 839 34.03 19.36 -28.20
C VAL A 839 35.47 18.85 -28.05
N GLY A 840 36.24 18.83 -29.15
CA GLY A 840 37.64 18.41 -29.14
C GLY A 840 37.87 16.89 -29.14
N VAL A 841 36.87 16.11 -29.58
CA VAL A 841 36.92 14.63 -29.60
C VAL A 841 36.67 14.12 -31.02
N GLN A 842 37.63 13.36 -31.55
CA GLN A 842 37.57 12.82 -32.91
C GLN A 842 36.89 11.44 -33.00
N ASP A 843 36.92 10.65 -31.91
CA ASP A 843 36.24 9.35 -31.85
C ASP A 843 34.72 9.57 -31.75
N GLU A 844 34.01 9.08 -32.77
CA GLU A 844 32.56 9.30 -32.90
C GLU A 844 31.77 8.64 -31.77
N GLY A 845 32.17 7.46 -31.31
CA GLY A 845 31.49 6.77 -30.21
C GLY A 845 31.64 7.51 -28.88
N ALA A 846 32.84 7.98 -28.58
CA ALA A 846 33.10 8.81 -27.40
C ALA A 846 32.34 10.14 -27.46
N LEU A 847 32.28 10.77 -28.64
CA LEU A 847 31.52 12.01 -28.84
C LEU A 847 30.01 11.79 -28.64
N ILE A 848 29.42 10.72 -29.17
CA ILE A 848 28.01 10.38 -28.93
C ILE A 848 27.75 10.17 -27.44
N ALA A 849 28.61 9.44 -26.74
CA ALA A 849 28.47 9.22 -25.30
C ALA A 849 28.54 10.53 -24.50
N LEU A 850 29.46 11.44 -24.86
CA LEU A 850 29.55 12.78 -24.26
C LEU A 850 28.30 13.63 -24.51
N LEU A 851 27.71 13.55 -25.70
CA LEU A 851 26.46 14.25 -26.03
C LEU A 851 25.28 13.71 -25.23
N VAL A 852 25.19 12.39 -25.03
CA VAL A 852 24.16 11.80 -24.15
C VAL A 852 24.34 12.28 -22.71
N LEU A 853 25.57 12.28 -22.18
CA LEU A 853 25.88 12.79 -20.84
C LEU A 853 25.50 14.27 -20.68
N ALA A 854 25.83 15.09 -21.67
CA ALA A 854 25.46 16.51 -21.70
C ALA A 854 23.94 16.71 -21.79
N TYR A 855 23.26 15.93 -22.62
CA TYR A 855 21.80 15.97 -22.75
C TYR A 855 21.11 15.60 -21.43
N TRP A 856 21.58 14.56 -20.74
CA TRP A 856 21.03 14.18 -19.44
C TRP A 856 21.15 15.32 -18.42
N ARG A 857 22.29 16.01 -18.35
CA ARG A 857 22.45 17.17 -17.47
C ARG A 857 21.56 18.33 -17.83
N LYS A 858 21.49 18.66 -19.13
CA LYS A 858 20.76 19.86 -19.57
C LYS A 858 19.24 19.67 -19.53
N HIS A 859 18.75 18.51 -19.96
CA HIS A 859 17.33 18.27 -20.20
C HIS A 859 16.68 17.30 -19.21
N LEU A 860 17.46 16.49 -18.50
CA LEU A 860 16.97 15.48 -17.54
C LEU A 860 17.65 15.62 -16.17
N SER A 861 18.07 16.84 -15.78
CA SER A 861 18.69 17.10 -14.46
C SER A 861 17.79 16.73 -13.28
N GLY A 862 16.48 16.84 -13.45
CA GLY A 862 15.51 16.40 -12.44
C GLY A 862 15.52 14.88 -12.17
N LEU A 863 16.16 14.10 -13.05
CA LEU A 863 16.25 12.64 -13.00
C LEU A 863 17.69 12.16 -12.79
N GLU A 864 18.57 12.99 -12.19
CA GLU A 864 20.00 12.66 -12.02
C GLU A 864 20.25 11.30 -11.36
N GLU A 865 19.55 11.00 -10.26
CA GLU A 865 19.64 9.71 -9.58
C GLU A 865 19.22 8.53 -10.48
N GLU A 866 18.39 8.79 -11.49
CA GLU A 866 17.80 7.75 -12.34
C GLU A 866 18.72 7.34 -13.49
N TRP A 867 19.42 8.30 -14.08
CA TRP A 867 20.37 8.03 -15.16
C TRP A 867 21.81 7.87 -14.68
N GLU A 868 22.11 8.14 -13.40
CA GLU A 868 23.48 8.06 -12.83
C GLU A 868 24.17 6.73 -13.15
N ALA A 869 23.46 5.61 -13.01
CA ALA A 869 24.02 4.28 -13.30
C ALA A 869 24.37 4.08 -14.78
N LEU A 870 23.55 4.61 -15.69
CA LEU A 870 23.80 4.57 -17.14
C LEU A 870 24.94 5.54 -17.52
N ALA A 871 24.98 6.72 -16.89
CA ALA A 871 26.04 7.69 -17.07
C ALA A 871 27.40 7.21 -16.57
N LEU A 872 27.45 6.48 -15.45
CA LEU A 872 28.70 5.92 -14.94
C LEU A 872 29.33 4.97 -15.96
N LYS A 873 28.53 4.11 -16.62
CA LYS A 873 29.01 3.27 -17.72
C LYS A 873 29.48 4.07 -18.93
N ALA A 874 28.72 5.10 -19.32
CA ALA A 874 29.10 5.95 -20.44
C ALA A 874 30.44 6.66 -20.17
N ARG A 875 30.66 7.13 -18.93
CA ARG A 875 31.93 7.71 -18.48
C ARG A 875 33.05 6.68 -18.51
N ASP A 876 32.83 5.46 -18.02
CA ASP A 876 33.81 4.37 -18.07
C ASP A 876 34.20 4.00 -19.50
N PHE A 877 33.23 4.00 -20.42
CA PHE A 877 33.48 3.81 -21.86
C PHE A 877 34.39 4.92 -22.42
N VAL A 878 34.03 6.18 -22.18
CA VAL A 878 34.81 7.34 -22.66
C VAL A 878 36.23 7.32 -22.06
N LYS A 879 36.35 7.00 -20.77
CA LYS A 879 37.63 6.83 -20.05
C LYS A 879 38.50 5.76 -20.70
N GLY A 880 37.93 4.58 -20.96
CA GLY A 880 38.65 3.49 -21.61
C GLY A 880 39.04 3.80 -23.06
N ARG A 881 38.25 4.61 -23.76
CA ARG A 881 38.46 4.94 -25.18
C ARG A 881 39.46 6.08 -25.40
N LEU A 882 39.40 7.12 -24.58
CA LEU A 882 40.23 8.32 -24.70
C LEU A 882 41.45 8.32 -23.78
N GLY A 883 41.46 7.49 -22.73
CA GLY A 883 42.54 7.44 -21.74
C GLY A 883 42.57 8.62 -20.75
N PHE A 884 41.47 9.37 -20.67
CA PHE A 884 41.35 10.56 -19.82
C PHE A 884 40.93 10.24 -18.38
N GLY A 885 41.33 11.11 -17.44
CA GLY A 885 40.86 11.08 -16.05
C GLY A 885 39.42 11.58 -15.89
N GLU A 886 38.83 11.36 -14.72
CA GLU A 886 37.43 11.78 -14.45
C GLU A 886 37.22 13.29 -14.59
N SER A 887 38.17 14.11 -14.13
CA SER A 887 38.09 15.58 -14.25
C SER A 887 38.09 16.05 -15.71
N GLU A 888 38.87 15.39 -16.58
CA GLU A 888 38.97 15.76 -17.99
C GLU A 888 37.69 15.38 -18.74
N ILE A 889 37.12 14.21 -18.44
CA ILE A 889 35.81 13.80 -18.99
C ILE A 889 34.72 14.78 -18.54
N GLU A 890 34.75 15.19 -17.28
CA GLU A 890 33.82 16.17 -16.73
C GLU A 890 33.88 17.52 -17.45
N ASP A 891 35.08 17.99 -17.79
CA ASP A 891 35.28 19.22 -18.57
C ASP A 891 34.79 19.06 -20.02
N LEU A 892 34.98 17.89 -20.63
CA LEU A 892 34.43 17.57 -21.95
C LEU A 892 32.89 17.52 -21.93
N VAL A 893 32.28 16.96 -20.89
CA VAL A 893 30.82 16.94 -20.73
C VAL A 893 30.28 18.37 -20.60
N LYS A 894 30.92 19.24 -19.79
CA LYS A 894 30.54 20.66 -19.68
C LYS A 894 30.70 21.41 -21.00
N THR A 895 31.77 21.11 -21.75
CA THR A 895 31.99 21.69 -23.07
C THR A 895 30.87 21.26 -24.03
N ALA A 896 30.56 19.97 -24.09
CA ALA A 896 29.46 19.45 -24.88
C ALA A 896 28.10 20.05 -24.45
N GLU A 897 27.86 20.21 -23.15
CA GLU A 897 26.66 20.85 -22.59
C GLU A 897 26.52 22.33 -22.97
N THR A 898 27.64 23.04 -23.14
CA THR A 898 27.64 24.45 -23.57
C THR A 898 27.37 24.59 -25.07
N VAL A 899 27.80 23.61 -25.86
CA VAL A 899 27.59 23.58 -27.32
C VAL A 899 26.16 23.12 -27.66
N LEU A 900 25.64 22.16 -26.88
CA LEU A 900 24.25 21.70 -26.90
C LEU A 900 23.33 22.80 -26.37
#